data_AF-A0A3A5RKN6-F1
#
_entry.id   AF-A0A3A5RKN6-F1
#
_cell.length_a   1.000
_cell.length_b   1.000
_cell.length_c   1.000
_cell.angle_alpha   90.00
_cell.angle_beta   90.00
_cell.angle_gamma   90.00
#
_symmetry.space_group_name_H-M   'P 1'
#
loop_
_entity.id
_entity.type
_entity.pdbx_description
1 polymer ?
#
loop_
_entity_poly.entity_id
_entity_poly.type
_entity_poly.pdbx_seq_one_letter_code
_entity_poly.pdbx_strand_id
1 'polypeptide(L)'
;MVHLYRYIILIISLCTTQMVSAYGLRFRGAASPIDERTSYDVFAHSCPSFKDYFDLEFNMALYSTESVGYVLRVKGADEGQIFNLFFDFRGDDILFRLNQEGKCVLIALPVSKAEAMKSHWFKVKIAFNLKQDEITLKIHDQEKVCKGVLLSDEFSPKIVFGKSDHIIDVPEIAVDKLVVNAEHTYTFSLDEADGESVCNQEGTLYGKVENPIWLINEAYHWRKEGGFASASEAGSCYNADRNEIYYFNRDSLFVYNMETGSTSAKAFAERCPVKLFLAGSFFDSDSERLYAYEVYTENGDSEPMIASLDLHTLGWRVESYSRLSMQLHHHCSYYDAVRKRYTIFGGFGNMYYSNKFYMFNAEEGRWNTLGSLSGDFLCPRYFSSAGYLDSNHSVYIFGGMGNESGDQVIGRRYFHDFYKVDLQEMRVQKLWDISEGQPNMVPAQDMVILNDSCFYVLRYPESVSNSFLHLYRFSVEDGSCHILGDSIPIYSDKITTNARLYYNERQSRLFVTVQETSDDVSSKFSVYSLLFPPVSLEKYTANNGGGNASHVWLVLVAAVVAVAGGSVWIVYKRHRNSGKGEDGKAVRQDKEQLPEASDVKVEKMAVDTGTVNSMYLFGDFSVFDRNGRNISYMFSLRIKQIFCLILRYSDADGISSKQLSDLIWPDKPKDKVKNSRGVAINHLRKILKELDGIELVYEKGCFRFTLSSDFYCDYLRFMAIVAENRIEECRQEFLYIVGRGKFVGFMDGPLFDGFKQDVECRLEVLVLQLMKEAFEAQDYAETVSLAEAEFNIDPVNETALSCCLKSLFILKHENAAIGTYQKFVAEYKKYTGEDYPHPFSLYWS
;
A
#
# COMPACT_ATOMS: atom_id res chain seq x y z
N MET A 1 -20.85 -17.34 -40.29
CA MET A 1 -21.07 -17.79 -38.89
C MET A 1 -19.86 -18.49 -38.28
N VAL A 2 -19.20 -19.44 -38.97
CA VAL A 2 -18.05 -20.19 -38.42
C VAL A 2 -16.85 -19.31 -38.01
N HIS A 3 -16.57 -18.23 -38.76
CA HIS A 3 -15.50 -17.29 -38.41
C HIS A 3 -15.83 -16.45 -37.17
N LEU A 4 -17.09 -16.04 -36.99
CA LEU A 4 -17.52 -15.30 -35.80
C LEU A 4 -17.42 -16.18 -34.53
N TYR A 5 -17.78 -17.46 -34.67
CA TYR A 5 -17.63 -18.44 -33.59
C TYR A 5 -16.15 -18.68 -33.21
N ARG A 6 -15.24 -18.69 -34.20
CA ARG A 6 -13.79 -18.77 -33.94
C ARG A 6 -13.24 -17.52 -33.28
N TYR A 7 -13.68 -16.32 -33.67
CA TYR A 7 -13.29 -15.08 -32.98
C TYR A 7 -13.86 -15.00 -31.56
N ILE A 8 -15.08 -15.48 -31.33
CA ILE A 8 -15.68 -15.56 -30.00
C ILE A 8 -14.93 -16.58 -29.13
N ILE A 9 -14.57 -17.75 -29.66
CA ILE A 9 -13.76 -18.74 -28.93
C ILE A 9 -12.34 -18.22 -28.68
N LEU A 10 -11.73 -17.48 -29.62
CA LEU A 10 -10.42 -16.86 -29.44
C LEU A 10 -10.46 -15.74 -28.39
N ILE A 11 -11.52 -14.92 -28.38
CA ILE A 11 -11.73 -13.88 -27.37
C ILE A 11 -12.03 -14.51 -25.99
N ILE A 12 -12.81 -15.59 -25.93
CA ILE A 12 -13.06 -16.34 -24.69
C ILE A 12 -11.77 -17.06 -24.22
N SER A 13 -10.91 -17.54 -25.13
CA SER A 13 -9.62 -18.14 -24.76
C SER A 13 -8.55 -17.09 -24.40
N LEU A 14 -8.61 -15.88 -24.96
CA LEU A 14 -7.78 -14.73 -24.56
C LEU A 14 -8.28 -14.09 -23.25
N CYS A 15 -9.56 -14.24 -22.90
CA CYS A 15 -10.13 -13.82 -21.62
C CYS A 15 -10.04 -14.90 -20.52
N THR A 16 -9.40 -16.04 -20.78
CA THR A 16 -9.14 -17.08 -19.78
C THR A 16 -7.64 -17.25 -19.52
N THR A 17 -6.95 -16.14 -19.27
CA THR A 17 -5.87 -16.22 -18.28
C THR A 17 -6.55 -16.31 -16.92
N GLN A 18 -6.51 -17.51 -16.33
CA GLN A 18 -6.83 -17.67 -14.91
C GLN A 18 -5.84 -16.83 -14.11
N MET A 19 -6.14 -15.55 -13.89
CA MET A 19 -5.68 -14.89 -12.68
C MET A 19 -6.41 -15.57 -11.54
N VAL A 20 -5.82 -16.65 -11.02
CA VAL A 20 -6.11 -17.11 -9.67
C VAL A 20 -5.68 -15.98 -8.75
N SER A 21 -6.62 -15.09 -8.45
CA SER A 21 -6.45 -14.15 -7.37
C SER A 21 -7.79 -14.16 -6.67
N ALA A 22 -7.88 -15.05 -5.70
CA ALA A 22 -8.75 -14.91 -4.57
C ALA A 22 -7.92 -14.19 -3.51
N TYR A 23 -8.47 -13.16 -2.92
CA TYR A 23 -7.85 -12.41 -1.86
C TYR A 23 -8.75 -12.71 -0.68
N GLY A 24 -8.17 -13.03 0.47
CA GLY A 24 -8.88 -13.68 1.57
C GLY A 24 -9.12 -12.77 2.77
N LEU A 25 -9.64 -13.39 3.82
CA LEU A 25 -9.90 -12.76 5.11
C LEU A 25 -8.99 -13.37 6.17
N ARG A 26 -8.19 -12.54 6.83
CA ARG A 26 -7.40 -12.91 8.00
C ARG A 26 -8.16 -12.59 9.29
N PHE A 27 -8.03 -13.48 10.27
CA PHE A 27 -8.75 -13.42 11.53
C PHE A 27 -7.85 -12.90 12.65
N ARG A 28 -8.33 -11.89 13.37
CA ARG A 28 -7.79 -11.48 14.67
C ARG A 28 -8.17 -12.54 15.70
N GLY A 29 -7.14 -13.22 16.21
CA GLY A 29 -7.29 -14.36 17.11
C GLY A 29 -7.13 -14.01 18.58
N ALA A 30 -6.70 -15.00 19.36
CA ALA A 30 -6.57 -14.91 20.82
C ALA A 30 -5.62 -13.78 21.33
N ALA A 31 -4.69 -13.30 20.50
CA ALA A 31 -3.81 -12.19 20.84
C ALA A 31 -4.54 -10.83 20.91
N SER A 32 -5.75 -10.73 20.35
CA SER A 32 -6.60 -9.54 20.40
C SER A 32 -7.64 -9.61 21.52
N PRO A 33 -8.06 -8.46 22.08
CA PRO A 33 -9.26 -8.35 22.91
C PRO A 33 -10.48 -9.03 22.26
N ILE A 34 -11.39 -9.58 23.09
CA ILE A 34 -12.51 -10.41 22.59
C ILE A 34 -13.41 -9.65 21.62
N ASP A 35 -13.65 -8.36 21.88
CA ASP A 35 -14.43 -7.45 21.05
C ASP A 35 -13.75 -7.10 19.72
N GLU A 36 -12.42 -7.21 19.65
CA GLU A 36 -11.63 -7.01 18.43
C GLU A 36 -11.43 -8.28 17.60
N ARG A 37 -11.83 -9.46 18.10
CA ARG A 37 -11.69 -10.72 17.37
C ARG A 37 -12.58 -10.74 16.14
N THR A 38 -12.07 -11.33 15.07
CA THR A 38 -12.81 -11.40 13.80
C THR A 38 -13.91 -12.45 13.88
N SER A 39 -15.09 -12.09 13.38
CA SER A 39 -16.25 -12.98 13.21
C SER A 39 -16.74 -12.82 11.79
N TYR A 40 -16.93 -13.91 11.06
CA TYR A 40 -17.49 -13.86 9.71
C TYR A 40 -18.70 -14.79 9.60
N ASP A 41 -19.89 -14.21 9.49
CA ASP A 41 -21.15 -14.90 9.23
C ASP A 41 -21.42 -14.93 7.72
N VAL A 42 -21.31 -16.11 7.12
CA VAL A 42 -21.40 -16.32 5.66
C VAL A 42 -22.77 -15.96 5.11
N PHE A 43 -23.82 -16.15 5.91
CA PHE A 43 -25.23 -16.06 5.50
C PHE A 43 -26.01 -15.08 6.39
N ALA A 44 -25.35 -14.00 6.79
CA ALA A 44 -25.90 -12.95 7.66
C ALA A 44 -27.17 -12.27 7.09
N HIS A 45 -27.24 -12.13 5.76
CA HIS A 45 -28.30 -11.40 5.08
C HIS A 45 -29.32 -12.31 4.37
N SER A 46 -28.99 -13.59 4.19
CA SER A 46 -29.91 -14.58 3.62
C SER A 46 -29.56 -15.96 4.15
N CYS A 47 -30.55 -16.71 4.64
CA CYS A 47 -30.37 -18.06 5.17
C CYS A 47 -30.88 -19.10 4.17
N PRO A 48 -30.04 -19.62 3.26
CA PRO A 48 -30.45 -20.69 2.37
C PRO A 48 -30.76 -21.96 3.17
N SER A 49 -31.62 -22.79 2.59
CA SER A 49 -31.98 -24.11 3.13
C SER A 49 -31.49 -25.19 2.18
N PHE A 50 -30.87 -26.22 2.73
CA PHE A 50 -30.26 -27.30 1.98
C PHE A 50 -30.95 -28.63 2.25
N LYS A 51 -31.06 -29.45 1.21
CA LYS A 51 -31.65 -30.79 1.25
C LYS A 51 -30.65 -31.77 0.70
N ASP A 52 -30.75 -33.02 1.15
CA ASP A 52 -29.92 -34.17 0.75
C ASP A 52 -28.44 -34.05 1.10
N TYR A 53 -27.78 -32.98 0.69
CA TYR A 53 -26.34 -32.78 0.78
C TYR A 53 -25.98 -31.29 0.71
N PHE A 54 -24.98 -30.89 1.50
CA PHE A 54 -24.21 -29.67 1.24
C PHE A 54 -22.77 -29.82 1.72
N ASP A 55 -21.84 -29.03 1.17
CA ASP A 55 -20.47 -28.93 1.67
C ASP A 55 -19.92 -27.51 1.71
N LEU A 56 -18.94 -27.34 2.58
CA LEU A 56 -18.15 -26.12 2.76
C LEU A 56 -16.73 -26.45 2.35
N GLU A 57 -16.20 -25.74 1.37
CA GLU A 57 -14.83 -25.91 0.87
C GLU A 57 -14.13 -24.55 0.88
N PHE A 58 -12.95 -24.46 1.49
CA PHE A 58 -12.17 -23.23 1.58
C PHE A 58 -10.68 -23.57 1.69
N ASN A 59 -9.78 -22.62 1.38
CA ASN A 59 -8.39 -22.78 1.82
C ASN A 59 -8.15 -22.00 3.10
N MET A 60 -7.24 -22.52 3.91
CA MET A 60 -6.84 -21.95 5.18
C MET A 60 -5.32 -21.80 5.23
N ALA A 61 -4.86 -20.71 5.84
CA ALA A 61 -3.47 -20.46 6.16
C ALA A 61 -3.31 -20.27 7.66
N LEU A 62 -2.19 -20.73 8.22
CA LEU A 62 -1.84 -20.56 9.64
C LEU A 62 -0.81 -19.44 9.77
N TYR A 63 -1.07 -18.45 10.63
CA TYR A 63 -0.16 -17.32 10.88
C TYR A 63 0.64 -17.47 12.17
N SER A 64 0.27 -18.42 13.01
CA SER A 64 0.98 -18.72 14.26
C SER A 64 1.04 -20.23 14.47
N THR A 65 2.17 -20.71 14.98
CA THR A 65 2.34 -22.12 15.37
C THR A 65 2.04 -22.39 16.84
N GLU A 66 1.55 -21.36 17.54
CA GLU A 66 1.15 -21.42 18.95
C GLU A 66 -0.35 -21.18 19.12
N SER A 67 -0.99 -20.55 18.14
CA SER A 67 -2.41 -20.23 18.16
C SER A 67 -3.27 -21.47 17.91
N VAL A 68 -4.22 -21.74 18.81
CA VAL A 68 -5.16 -22.86 18.73
C VAL A 68 -6.57 -22.33 18.97
N GLY A 69 -7.59 -23.00 18.43
CA GLY A 69 -8.95 -22.48 18.57
C GLY A 69 -9.98 -23.06 17.61
N TYR A 70 -11.18 -22.49 17.68
CA TYR A 70 -12.31 -22.78 16.81
C TYR A 70 -12.19 -21.97 15.52
N VAL A 71 -12.14 -22.67 14.39
CA VAL A 71 -12.07 -22.11 13.03
C VAL A 71 -13.46 -21.71 12.56
N LEU A 72 -14.42 -22.63 12.71
CA LEU A 72 -15.74 -22.55 12.10
C LEU A 72 -16.77 -23.19 13.02
N ARG A 73 -17.97 -22.59 13.05
CA ARG A 73 -19.17 -23.13 13.69
C ARG A 73 -20.33 -23.14 12.70
N VAL A 74 -20.98 -24.29 12.55
CA VAL A 74 -22.16 -24.51 11.69
C VAL A 74 -23.34 -24.87 12.59
N LYS A 75 -24.34 -23.99 12.66
CA LYS A 75 -25.52 -24.14 13.51
C LYS A 75 -26.77 -24.40 12.67
N GLY A 76 -27.43 -25.53 12.90
CA GLY A 76 -28.76 -25.82 12.38
C GLY A 76 -29.87 -25.14 13.20
N ALA A 77 -31.12 -25.38 12.82
CA ALA A 77 -32.29 -24.85 13.53
C ALA A 77 -32.47 -25.50 14.91
N ASP A 78 -32.15 -26.79 15.03
CA ASP A 78 -32.21 -27.52 16.29
C ASP A 78 -30.96 -27.26 17.14
N GLU A 79 -31.14 -26.95 18.43
CA GLU A 79 -30.01 -26.73 19.37
C GLU A 79 -29.07 -27.95 19.46
N GLY A 80 -29.54 -29.14 19.12
CA GLY A 80 -28.75 -30.35 19.07
C GLY A 80 -27.84 -30.49 17.83
N GLN A 81 -27.98 -29.62 16.83
CA GLN A 81 -27.28 -29.68 15.54
C GLN A 81 -26.32 -28.50 15.36
N ILE A 82 -25.42 -28.36 16.32
CA ILE A 82 -24.33 -27.37 16.28
C ILE A 82 -23.02 -28.13 16.14
N PHE A 83 -22.28 -27.82 15.08
CA PHE A 83 -21.01 -28.45 14.76
C PHE A 83 -19.91 -27.41 14.74
N ASN A 84 -18.73 -27.74 15.28
CA ASN A 84 -17.59 -26.83 15.25
C ASN A 84 -16.29 -27.54 14.86
N LEU A 85 -15.47 -26.84 14.07
CA LEU A 85 -14.12 -27.26 13.71
C LEU A 85 -13.13 -26.55 14.63
N PHE A 86 -12.41 -27.33 15.42
CA PHE A 86 -11.35 -26.87 16.32
C PHE A 86 -10.02 -27.50 15.90
N PHE A 87 -8.90 -26.80 16.11
CA PHE A 87 -7.58 -27.43 16.01
C PHE A 87 -6.64 -27.02 17.13
N ASP A 88 -5.67 -27.90 17.38
CA ASP A 88 -4.55 -27.66 18.29
C ASP A 88 -3.28 -28.39 17.84
N PHE A 89 -2.12 -27.85 18.22
CA PHE A 89 -0.81 -28.46 17.93
C PHE A 89 -0.48 -29.59 18.93
N ARG A 90 0.01 -30.72 18.43
CA ARG A 90 0.37 -31.93 19.17
C ARG A 90 1.72 -32.47 18.70
N GLY A 91 2.80 -31.89 19.24
CA GLY A 91 4.16 -32.21 18.79
C GLY A 91 4.34 -31.78 17.34
N ASP A 92 4.63 -32.73 16.45
CA ASP A 92 4.82 -32.50 15.02
C ASP A 92 3.52 -32.55 14.20
N ASP A 93 2.37 -32.80 14.84
CA ASP A 93 1.06 -32.86 14.19
C ASP A 93 0.16 -31.68 14.59
N ILE A 94 -0.79 -31.37 13.72
CA ILE A 94 -1.95 -30.50 13.96
C ILE A 94 -3.17 -31.41 14.03
N LEU A 95 -3.88 -31.40 15.16
CA LEU A 95 -5.07 -32.22 15.36
C LEU A 95 -6.34 -31.43 15.07
N PHE A 96 -6.97 -31.69 13.92
CA PHE A 96 -8.28 -31.14 13.59
C PHE A 96 -9.40 -31.99 14.21
N ARG A 97 -10.33 -31.34 14.88
CA ARG A 97 -11.48 -31.96 15.53
C ARG A 97 -12.77 -31.32 15.07
N LEU A 98 -13.62 -32.12 14.42
CA LEU A 98 -15.01 -31.75 14.16
C LEU A 98 -15.87 -32.31 15.28
N ASN A 99 -16.51 -31.42 16.04
CA ASN A 99 -17.27 -31.77 17.23
C ASN A 99 -18.76 -31.49 17.03
N GLN A 100 -19.60 -32.26 17.70
CA GLN A 100 -20.97 -31.85 18.00
C GLN A 100 -20.93 -31.10 19.34
N GLU A 101 -21.30 -29.82 19.32
CA GLU A 101 -21.12 -28.90 20.44
C GLU A 101 -21.80 -29.42 21.72
N GLY A 102 -21.05 -29.42 22.83
CA GLY A 102 -21.54 -29.90 24.13
C GLY A 102 -21.76 -31.42 24.25
N LYS A 103 -21.47 -32.22 23.22
CA LYS A 103 -21.72 -33.67 23.23
C LYS A 103 -20.46 -34.52 23.06
N CYS A 104 -19.86 -34.52 21.86
CA CYS A 104 -18.75 -35.42 21.54
C CYS A 104 -17.89 -34.93 20.36
N VAL A 105 -16.71 -35.53 20.21
CA VAL A 105 -15.87 -35.41 19.01
C VAL A 105 -16.40 -36.38 17.96
N LEU A 106 -16.83 -35.88 16.81
CA LEU A 106 -17.31 -36.73 15.70
C LEU A 106 -16.14 -37.26 14.87
N ILE A 107 -15.17 -36.39 14.58
CA ILE A 107 -13.98 -36.71 13.79
C ILE A 107 -12.77 -36.07 14.46
N ALA A 108 -11.70 -36.87 14.64
CA ALA A 108 -10.35 -36.40 14.95
C ALA A 108 -9.43 -36.82 13.80
N LEU A 109 -8.73 -35.85 13.21
CA LEU A 109 -7.89 -36.01 12.02
C LEU A 109 -6.53 -35.31 12.25
N PRO A 110 -5.47 -36.06 12.55
CA PRO A 110 -4.12 -35.51 12.63
C PRO A 110 -3.56 -35.23 11.23
N VAL A 111 -2.86 -34.11 11.09
CA VAL A 111 -2.16 -33.69 9.87
C VAL A 111 -0.76 -33.25 10.26
N SER A 112 0.26 -33.65 9.50
CA SER A 112 1.64 -33.24 9.75
C SER A 112 1.78 -31.71 9.70
N LYS A 113 2.41 -31.11 10.72
CA LYS A 113 2.72 -29.67 10.76
C LYS A 113 3.61 -29.28 9.58
N ALA A 114 4.60 -30.13 9.26
CA ALA A 114 5.49 -29.88 8.14
C ALA A 114 4.74 -29.89 6.80
N GLU A 115 3.76 -30.78 6.61
CA GLU A 115 2.94 -30.79 5.39
C GLU A 115 1.99 -29.59 5.32
N ALA A 116 1.25 -29.30 6.40
CA ALA A 116 0.30 -28.20 6.46
C ALA A 116 0.97 -26.82 6.31
N MET A 117 2.22 -26.68 6.75
CA MET A 117 3.01 -25.45 6.62
C MET A 117 3.90 -25.41 5.37
N LYS A 118 4.03 -26.53 4.63
CA LYS A 118 4.83 -26.57 3.39
C LYS A 118 4.26 -25.61 2.35
N SER A 119 2.93 -25.60 2.23
CA SER A 119 2.19 -24.61 1.45
C SER A 119 1.59 -23.59 2.41
N HIS A 120 1.71 -22.29 2.11
CA HIS A 120 1.07 -21.25 2.92
C HIS A 120 -0.45 -21.47 3.06
N TRP A 121 -1.10 -22.00 2.00
CA TRP A 121 -2.53 -22.31 1.95
C TRP A 121 -2.78 -23.81 1.81
N PHE A 122 -3.75 -24.34 2.55
CA PHE A 122 -4.24 -25.70 2.39
C PHE A 122 -5.76 -25.82 2.38
N LYS A 123 -6.27 -26.82 1.66
CA LYS A 123 -7.72 -26.99 1.47
C LYS A 123 -8.36 -27.71 2.65
N VAL A 124 -9.49 -27.18 3.09
CA VAL A 124 -10.40 -27.74 4.10
C VAL A 124 -11.76 -27.95 3.45
N LYS A 125 -12.34 -29.13 3.64
CA LYS A 125 -13.71 -29.44 3.20
C LYS A 125 -14.50 -30.14 4.30
N ILE A 126 -15.71 -29.67 4.57
CA ILE A 126 -16.68 -30.31 5.46
C ILE A 126 -17.95 -30.58 4.66
N ALA A 127 -18.32 -31.85 4.53
CA ALA A 127 -19.53 -32.25 3.80
C ALA A 127 -20.56 -32.87 4.75
N PHE A 128 -21.81 -32.48 4.57
CA PHE A 128 -22.97 -32.95 5.32
C PHE A 128 -23.90 -33.70 4.36
N ASN A 129 -23.94 -35.02 4.47
CA ASN A 129 -24.87 -35.87 3.73
C ASN A 129 -26.09 -36.14 4.60
N LEU A 130 -27.13 -35.31 4.45
CA LEU A 130 -28.36 -35.37 5.22
C LEU A 130 -29.12 -36.68 4.98
N LYS A 131 -29.09 -37.19 3.74
CA LYS A 131 -29.75 -38.44 3.35
C LYS A 131 -29.14 -39.70 3.98
N GLN A 132 -27.82 -39.73 4.09
CA GLN A 132 -27.10 -40.88 4.65
C GLN A 132 -26.78 -40.72 6.13
N ASP A 133 -27.08 -39.55 6.69
CA ASP A 133 -26.73 -39.17 8.06
C ASP A 133 -25.22 -39.26 8.32
N GLU A 134 -24.44 -38.70 7.39
CA GLU A 134 -22.96 -38.74 7.42
C GLU A 134 -22.36 -37.33 7.36
N ILE A 135 -21.27 -37.12 8.10
CA ILE A 135 -20.43 -35.93 8.00
C ILE A 135 -19.02 -36.36 7.62
N THR A 136 -18.43 -35.67 6.64
CA THR A 136 -17.06 -35.90 6.19
C THR A 136 -16.22 -34.67 6.46
N LEU A 137 -15.03 -34.87 7.03
CA LEU A 137 -13.98 -33.85 7.14
C LEU A 137 -12.80 -34.25 6.27
N LYS A 138 -12.35 -33.33 5.43
CA LYS A 138 -11.14 -33.46 4.61
C LYS A 138 -10.21 -32.28 4.82
N ILE A 139 -8.94 -32.55 5.09
CA ILE A 139 -7.87 -31.57 5.22
C ILE A 139 -6.73 -32.03 4.30
N HIS A 140 -6.37 -31.22 3.30
CA HIS A 140 -5.50 -31.66 2.20
C HIS A 140 -6.01 -32.96 1.55
N ASP A 141 -5.20 -34.02 1.59
CA ASP A 141 -5.46 -35.34 1.03
C ASP A 141 -5.98 -36.33 2.08
N GLN A 142 -6.05 -35.92 3.35
CA GLN A 142 -6.56 -36.74 4.45
C GLN A 142 -8.07 -36.53 4.60
N GLU A 143 -8.82 -37.62 4.71
CA GLU A 143 -10.28 -37.61 4.78
C GLU A 143 -10.78 -38.61 5.82
N LYS A 144 -11.86 -38.24 6.52
CA LYS A 144 -12.53 -39.12 7.47
C LYS A 144 -14.03 -38.85 7.49
N VAL A 145 -14.82 -39.92 7.67
CA VAL A 145 -16.28 -39.90 7.65
C VAL A 145 -16.81 -40.36 9.00
N CYS A 146 -17.83 -39.68 9.52
CA CYS A 146 -18.62 -40.07 10.68
C CYS A 146 -20.06 -40.34 10.24
N LYS A 147 -20.66 -41.46 10.69
CA LYS A 147 -22.01 -41.88 10.32
C LYS A 147 -22.93 -41.91 11.54
N GLY A 148 -24.23 -41.72 11.33
CA GLY A 148 -25.24 -41.80 12.39
C GLY A 148 -25.26 -40.55 13.29
N VAL A 149 -25.10 -39.36 12.71
CA VAL A 149 -24.97 -38.08 13.43
C VAL A 149 -26.33 -37.48 13.81
N LEU A 150 -27.44 -38.05 13.32
CA LEU A 150 -28.82 -37.60 13.45
C LEU A 150 -29.03 -36.19 12.86
N LEU A 151 -28.68 -36.02 11.59
CA LEU A 151 -28.92 -34.82 10.79
C LEU A 151 -30.39 -34.68 10.40
N SER A 152 -30.85 -33.44 10.25
CA SER A 152 -32.21 -33.12 9.79
C SER A 152 -32.30 -33.26 8.28
N ASP A 153 -33.47 -33.69 7.77
CA ASP A 153 -33.71 -33.85 6.33
C ASP A 153 -33.53 -32.55 5.53
N GLU A 154 -33.77 -31.42 6.19
CA GLU A 154 -33.59 -30.06 5.68
C GLU A 154 -32.76 -29.25 6.69
N PHE A 155 -31.72 -28.55 6.21
CA PHE A 155 -30.75 -27.86 7.05
C PHE A 155 -30.57 -26.41 6.58
N SER A 156 -30.91 -25.43 7.43
CA SER A 156 -30.67 -23.99 7.19
C SER A 156 -29.50 -23.51 8.06
N PRO A 157 -28.25 -23.60 7.59
CA PRO A 157 -27.09 -23.39 8.46
C PRO A 157 -26.82 -21.91 8.69
N LYS A 158 -26.60 -21.53 9.95
CA LYS A 158 -25.80 -20.34 10.30
C LYS A 158 -24.33 -20.75 10.35
N ILE A 159 -23.52 -20.23 9.42
CA ILE A 159 -22.12 -20.60 9.23
C ILE A 159 -21.26 -19.41 9.67
N VAL A 160 -20.53 -19.57 10.78
CA VAL A 160 -19.72 -18.51 11.37
C VAL A 160 -18.28 -18.95 11.50
N PHE A 161 -17.35 -18.24 10.85
CA PHE A 161 -15.91 -18.37 11.06
C PHE A 161 -15.45 -17.46 12.20
N GLY A 162 -14.47 -17.92 12.97
CA GLY A 162 -13.91 -17.16 14.09
C GLY A 162 -14.87 -17.04 15.28
N LYS A 163 -14.97 -15.84 15.85
CA LYS A 163 -15.74 -15.57 17.08
C LYS A 163 -17.23 -15.84 16.84
N SER A 164 -17.89 -16.59 17.73
CA SER A 164 -19.32 -16.90 17.60
C SER A 164 -20.00 -17.08 18.97
N ASP A 165 -20.97 -16.24 19.31
CA ASP A 165 -21.68 -16.24 20.60
C ASP A 165 -20.70 -16.28 21.81
N HIS A 166 -20.54 -17.45 22.43
CA HIS A 166 -19.65 -17.71 23.56
C HIS A 166 -18.31 -18.34 23.15
N ILE A 167 -18.16 -18.74 21.88
CA ILE A 167 -16.90 -19.21 21.30
C ILE A 167 -16.01 -18.01 21.03
N ILE A 168 -15.04 -17.82 21.92
CA ILE A 168 -14.08 -16.72 21.85
C ILE A 168 -12.68 -17.19 21.46
N ASP A 169 -12.35 -18.48 21.61
CA ASP A 169 -11.03 -19.01 21.29
C ASP A 169 -10.82 -19.09 19.77
N VAL A 170 -10.44 -17.96 19.17
CA VAL A 170 -10.23 -17.80 17.73
C VAL A 170 -8.74 -17.95 17.41
N PRO A 171 -8.37 -18.85 16.48
CA PRO A 171 -6.98 -19.01 16.06
C PRO A 171 -6.58 -17.91 15.07
N GLU A 172 -5.29 -17.61 15.00
CA GLU A 172 -4.71 -16.72 13.99
C GLU A 172 -4.56 -17.45 12.64
N ILE A 173 -5.62 -17.35 11.85
CA ILE A 173 -5.73 -17.98 10.54
C ILE A 173 -6.12 -16.96 9.47
N ALA A 174 -5.99 -17.36 8.22
CA ALA A 174 -6.70 -16.72 7.13
C ALA A 174 -7.49 -17.75 6.32
N VAL A 175 -8.54 -17.29 5.65
CA VAL A 175 -9.41 -18.10 4.80
C VAL A 175 -9.55 -17.42 3.43
N ASP A 176 -9.49 -18.20 2.36
CA ASP A 176 -9.81 -17.74 0.99
C ASP A 176 -10.66 -18.78 0.25
N LYS A 177 -11.23 -18.37 -0.91
CA LYS A 177 -11.98 -19.23 -1.83
C LYS A 177 -13.06 -20.08 -1.14
N LEU A 178 -13.87 -19.44 -0.30
CA LEU A 178 -14.97 -20.13 0.35
C LEU A 178 -16.04 -20.47 -0.69
N VAL A 179 -16.37 -21.76 -0.79
CA VAL A 179 -17.42 -22.29 -1.64
C VAL A 179 -18.37 -23.10 -0.78
N VAL A 180 -19.66 -22.79 -0.88
CA VAL A 180 -20.75 -23.59 -0.29
C VAL A 180 -21.47 -24.29 -1.44
N ASN A 181 -21.32 -25.61 -1.53
CA ASN A 181 -21.97 -26.42 -2.57
C ASN A 181 -23.23 -27.07 -2.01
N ALA A 182 -24.37 -26.87 -2.67
CA ALA A 182 -25.63 -27.56 -2.44
C ALA A 182 -26.33 -27.80 -3.79
N GLU A 183 -27.66 -27.63 -3.86
CA GLU A 183 -28.36 -27.54 -5.16
C GLU A 183 -27.87 -26.34 -6.00
N HIS A 184 -27.46 -25.27 -5.31
CA HIS A 184 -26.80 -24.11 -5.89
C HIS A 184 -25.43 -23.92 -5.24
N THR A 185 -24.45 -23.43 -6.00
CA THR A 185 -23.09 -23.16 -5.51
C THR A 185 -22.94 -21.68 -5.19
N TYR A 186 -22.54 -21.38 -3.96
CA TYR A 186 -22.23 -20.02 -3.52
C TYR A 186 -20.71 -19.87 -3.41
N THR A 187 -20.15 -18.92 -4.13
CA THR A 187 -18.69 -18.66 -4.14
C THR A 187 -18.41 -17.29 -3.56
N PHE A 188 -17.55 -17.26 -2.54
CA PHE A 188 -17.07 -16.06 -1.86
C PHE A 188 -15.57 -15.93 -2.07
N SER A 189 -15.18 -14.89 -2.80
CA SER A 189 -13.77 -14.63 -3.06
C SER A 189 -13.06 -14.13 -1.79
N LEU A 190 -13.77 -13.40 -0.91
CA LEU A 190 -13.33 -12.74 0.34
C LEU A 190 -12.41 -11.55 0.15
N ASP A 191 -12.83 -10.73 -0.79
CA ASP A 191 -11.97 -10.01 -1.70
C ASP A 191 -12.22 -8.49 -1.58
N GLU A 192 -13.08 -8.12 -0.65
CA GLU A 192 -13.34 -6.74 -0.28
C GLU A 192 -12.06 -6.06 0.22
N ALA A 193 -11.88 -4.79 -0.13
CA ALA A 193 -10.73 -4.00 0.34
C ALA A 193 -11.03 -3.25 1.65
N ASP A 194 -12.31 -2.97 1.91
CA ASP A 194 -12.79 -2.32 3.13
C ASP A 194 -14.23 -2.74 3.44
N GLY A 195 -14.69 -2.42 4.64
CA GLY A 195 -16.06 -2.63 5.11
C GLY A 195 -16.32 -4.00 5.70
N GLU A 196 -17.57 -4.19 6.15
CA GLU A 196 -18.04 -5.38 6.88
C GLU A 196 -18.94 -6.30 6.04
N SER A 197 -19.20 -5.94 4.78
CA SER A 197 -20.12 -6.68 3.91
C SER A 197 -19.36 -7.68 3.05
N VAL A 198 -19.91 -8.88 2.88
CA VAL A 198 -19.31 -9.91 2.02
C VAL A 198 -20.28 -10.29 0.90
N CYS A 199 -19.81 -10.13 -0.33
CA CYS A 199 -20.58 -10.45 -1.53
C CYS A 199 -20.15 -11.79 -2.12
N ASN A 200 -21.09 -12.47 -2.78
CA ASN A 200 -20.72 -13.59 -3.65
C ASN A 200 -20.06 -13.06 -4.94
N GLN A 201 -19.55 -13.97 -5.76
CA GLN A 201 -18.92 -13.65 -7.04
C GLN A 201 -19.84 -12.89 -8.04
N GLU A 202 -21.16 -12.96 -7.85
CA GLU A 202 -22.15 -12.24 -8.67
C GLU A 202 -22.47 -10.83 -8.15
N GLY A 203 -21.85 -10.42 -7.04
CA GLY A 203 -22.07 -9.13 -6.38
C GLY A 203 -23.30 -9.09 -5.46
N THR A 204 -23.91 -10.23 -5.16
CA THR A 204 -25.04 -10.32 -4.22
C THR A 204 -24.51 -10.32 -2.79
N LEU A 205 -25.09 -9.46 -1.94
CA LEU A 205 -24.73 -9.38 -0.51
C LEU A 205 -25.28 -10.60 0.25
N TYR A 206 -24.41 -11.32 0.94
CA TYR A 206 -24.75 -12.53 1.70
C TYR A 206 -24.21 -12.49 3.12
N GLY A 207 -22.92 -12.20 3.26
CA GLY A 207 -22.20 -12.33 4.52
C GLY A 207 -21.92 -11.01 5.21
N LYS A 208 -21.58 -11.10 6.50
CA LYS A 208 -21.12 -9.98 7.31
C LYS A 208 -19.87 -10.39 8.09
N VAL A 209 -18.86 -9.54 8.10
CA VAL A 209 -17.64 -9.70 8.89
C VAL A 209 -17.47 -8.58 9.92
N GLU A 210 -17.14 -8.94 11.15
CA GLU A 210 -16.73 -8.02 12.22
C GLU A 210 -15.20 -8.01 12.30
N ASN A 211 -14.60 -6.83 12.46
CA ASN A 211 -13.15 -6.65 12.60
C ASN A 211 -12.31 -7.35 11.49
N PRO A 212 -12.60 -7.13 10.20
CA PRO A 212 -11.89 -7.82 9.12
C PRO A 212 -10.42 -7.40 9.03
N ILE A 213 -9.57 -8.34 8.61
CA ILE A 213 -8.28 -8.05 8.00
C ILE A 213 -8.33 -8.55 6.56
N TRP A 214 -8.66 -7.66 5.64
CA TRP A 214 -8.74 -7.95 4.22
C TRP A 214 -7.34 -8.12 3.61
N LEU A 215 -7.02 -9.32 3.13
CA LEU A 215 -5.68 -9.63 2.63
C LEU A 215 -5.35 -8.94 1.31
N ILE A 216 -6.35 -8.42 0.57
CA ILE A 216 -6.07 -7.63 -0.63
C ILE A 216 -5.25 -6.38 -0.32
N ASN A 217 -5.45 -5.77 0.86
CA ASN A 217 -4.67 -4.62 1.29
C ASN A 217 -3.18 -4.99 1.40
N GLU A 218 -2.88 -6.17 1.96
CA GLU A 218 -1.51 -6.68 2.07
C GLU A 218 -0.94 -7.14 0.71
N ALA A 219 -1.79 -7.45 -0.27
CA ALA A 219 -1.40 -7.83 -1.64
C ALA A 219 -1.27 -6.63 -2.60
N TYR A 220 -1.71 -5.44 -2.18
CA TYR A 220 -1.58 -4.21 -2.96
C TYR A 220 -0.56 -3.23 -2.35
N HIS A 221 -0.60 -3.00 -1.04
CA HIS A 221 0.26 -2.02 -0.39
C HIS A 221 1.58 -2.61 0.07
N TRP A 222 2.70 -2.07 -0.42
CA TRP A 222 4.03 -2.40 0.11
C TRP A 222 4.14 -1.97 1.57
N ARG A 223 4.35 -2.93 2.47
CA ARG A 223 4.58 -2.66 3.89
C ARG A 223 6.05 -2.50 4.16
N LYS A 224 6.46 -1.37 4.75
CA LYS A 224 7.83 -1.22 5.26
C LYS A 224 8.00 -2.06 6.53
N GLU A 225 8.88 -3.05 6.48
CA GLU A 225 9.11 -3.99 7.56
C GLU A 225 10.19 -3.52 8.54
N GLY A 226 11.24 -2.90 8.02
CA GLY A 226 12.40 -2.53 8.82
C GLY A 226 13.51 -1.87 8.02
N GLY A 227 14.68 -1.74 8.63
CA GLY A 227 15.83 -1.14 7.98
C GLY A 227 17.01 -0.97 8.92
N PHE A 228 18.18 -0.74 8.32
CA PHE A 228 19.44 -0.50 9.00
C PHE A 228 20.13 0.72 8.39
N ALA A 229 21.12 1.25 9.08
CA ALA A 229 21.96 2.31 8.53
C ALA A 229 23.41 2.09 8.95
N SER A 230 24.34 2.51 8.10
CA SER A 230 25.76 2.52 8.39
C SER A 230 26.40 3.82 7.90
N ALA A 231 27.36 4.31 8.68
CA ALA A 231 28.19 5.44 8.28
C ALA A 231 29.34 5.04 7.32
N SER A 232 29.44 3.76 6.99
CA SER A 232 30.41 3.19 6.04
C SER A 232 29.69 2.34 5.00
N GLU A 233 30.44 1.91 3.99
CA GLU A 233 29.95 1.03 2.94
C GLU A 233 29.45 -0.28 3.56
N ALA A 234 28.36 -0.80 3.01
CA ALA A 234 27.69 -1.97 3.52
C ALA A 234 27.10 -2.79 2.37
N GLY A 235 27.01 -4.10 2.57
CA GLY A 235 26.39 -5.03 1.63
C GLY A 235 25.14 -5.68 2.24
N SER A 236 24.38 -6.37 1.40
CA SER A 236 23.24 -7.16 1.85
C SER A 236 23.02 -8.41 0.99
N CYS A 237 22.57 -9.48 1.66
CA CYS A 237 22.19 -10.73 1.01
C CYS A 237 21.06 -11.43 1.76
N TYR A 238 20.42 -12.39 1.10
CA TYR A 238 19.27 -13.13 1.61
C TYR A 238 19.65 -14.59 1.89
N ASN A 239 19.25 -15.09 3.06
CA ASN A 239 19.30 -16.50 3.44
C ASN A 239 17.88 -17.08 3.45
N ALA A 240 17.54 -17.82 2.41
CA ALA A 240 16.22 -18.43 2.24
C ALA A 240 15.91 -19.50 3.29
N ASP A 241 16.90 -20.29 3.71
CA ASP A 241 16.69 -21.43 4.61
C ASP A 241 16.32 -20.97 6.03
N ARG A 242 16.99 -19.92 6.51
CA ARG A 242 16.71 -19.31 7.82
C ARG A 242 15.63 -18.24 7.79
N ASN A 243 15.15 -17.86 6.61
CA ASN A 243 14.22 -16.76 6.43
C ASN A 243 14.78 -15.43 6.98
N GLU A 244 16.03 -15.12 6.63
CA GLU A 244 16.77 -13.96 7.16
C GLU A 244 17.38 -13.09 6.05
N ILE A 245 17.29 -11.77 6.23
CA ILE A 245 18.03 -10.78 5.44
C ILE A 245 19.23 -10.31 6.26
N TYR A 246 20.41 -10.40 5.66
CA TYR A 246 21.65 -9.91 6.24
C TYR A 246 22.01 -8.55 5.64
N TYR A 247 22.39 -7.62 6.52
CA TYR A 247 23.01 -6.35 6.18
C TYR A 247 24.33 -6.27 6.95
N PHE A 248 25.44 -5.99 6.29
CA PHE A 248 26.75 -6.02 6.94
C PHE A 248 27.63 -4.87 6.48
N ASN A 249 28.47 -4.37 7.37
CA ASN A 249 29.57 -3.50 7.02
C ASN A 249 30.90 -4.20 7.35
N ARG A 250 31.99 -3.47 7.53
CA ARG A 250 33.29 -4.10 7.85
C ARG A 250 33.38 -4.63 9.28
N ASP A 251 32.56 -4.17 10.21
CA ASP A 251 32.76 -4.42 11.64
C ASP A 251 31.57 -5.18 12.27
N SER A 252 30.42 -5.25 11.60
CA SER A 252 29.20 -5.84 12.16
C SER A 252 28.28 -6.45 11.11
N LEU A 253 27.55 -7.47 11.56
CA LEU A 253 26.42 -8.10 10.87
C LEU A 253 25.12 -7.71 11.56
N PHE A 254 24.16 -7.26 10.77
CA PHE A 254 22.79 -6.98 11.14
C PHE A 254 21.88 -8.01 10.47
N VAL A 255 20.90 -8.50 11.21
CA VAL A 255 19.99 -9.56 10.77
C VAL A 255 18.56 -9.08 10.94
N TYR A 256 17.77 -9.19 9.88
CA TYR A 256 16.32 -9.07 9.92
C TYR A 256 15.70 -10.44 9.68
N ASN A 257 14.98 -10.97 10.67
CA ASN A 257 14.27 -12.24 10.56
C ASN A 257 12.87 -11.99 9.98
N MET A 258 12.62 -12.48 8.77
CA MET A 258 11.36 -12.22 8.06
C MET A 258 10.16 -12.97 8.66
N GLU A 259 10.40 -14.06 9.39
CA GLU A 259 9.34 -14.81 10.07
C GLU A 259 8.75 -14.01 11.24
N THR A 260 9.63 -13.50 12.10
CA THR A 260 9.28 -12.87 13.38
C THR A 260 9.24 -11.35 13.33
N GLY A 261 9.79 -10.74 12.27
CA GLY A 261 10.03 -9.30 12.18
C GLY A 261 11.14 -8.80 13.13
N SER A 262 11.83 -9.69 13.84
CA SER A 262 12.86 -9.32 14.80
C SER A 262 14.16 -8.87 14.11
N THR A 263 14.86 -7.95 14.75
CA THR A 263 16.18 -7.49 14.32
C THR A 263 17.25 -7.84 15.35
N SER A 264 18.46 -8.13 14.89
CA SER A 264 19.62 -8.29 15.76
C SER A 264 20.88 -7.74 15.11
N ALA A 265 21.89 -7.42 15.91
CA ALA A 265 23.19 -6.96 15.46
C ALA A 265 24.30 -7.67 16.24
N LYS A 266 25.37 -8.05 15.54
CA LYS A 266 26.53 -8.72 16.13
C LYS A 266 27.80 -8.12 15.53
N ALA A 267 28.75 -7.78 16.40
CA ALA A 267 30.07 -7.35 15.97
C ALA A 267 30.90 -8.56 15.50
N PHE A 268 31.76 -8.35 14.52
CA PHE A 268 32.73 -9.36 14.10
C PHE A 268 33.91 -9.42 15.07
N ALA A 269 34.53 -10.60 15.17
CA ALA A 269 35.78 -10.75 15.91
C ALA A 269 36.93 -9.98 15.25
N GLU A 270 36.96 -9.98 13.91
CA GLU A 270 37.90 -9.24 13.09
C GLU A 270 37.14 -8.48 12.00
N ARG A 271 37.70 -7.36 11.55
CA ARG A 271 37.09 -6.59 10.46
C ARG A 271 37.05 -7.41 9.17
N CYS A 272 36.02 -7.22 8.36
CA CYS A 272 35.97 -7.73 7.00
C CYS A 272 37.25 -7.33 6.27
N PRO A 273 38.03 -8.30 5.75
CA PRO A 273 39.32 -8.04 5.13
C PRO A 273 39.17 -7.40 3.75
N VAL A 274 38.01 -7.55 3.10
CA VAL A 274 37.68 -6.86 1.85
C VAL A 274 37.39 -5.39 2.15
N LYS A 275 37.97 -4.50 1.35
CA LYS A 275 37.65 -3.08 1.37
C LYS A 275 36.37 -2.87 0.57
N LEU A 276 35.27 -2.63 1.26
CA LEU A 276 33.94 -2.50 0.65
C LEU A 276 33.83 -1.20 -0.17
N PHE A 277 33.19 -1.30 -1.33
CA PHE A 277 32.75 -0.18 -2.17
C PHE A 277 31.34 -0.43 -2.72
N LEU A 278 31.15 -1.44 -3.57
CA LEU A 278 29.81 -1.90 -3.95
C LEU A 278 29.24 -2.90 -2.94
N ALA A 279 30.13 -3.58 -2.21
CA ALA A 279 29.82 -4.63 -1.24
C ALA A 279 28.92 -5.72 -1.84
N GLY A 280 29.29 -6.20 -3.04
CA GLY A 280 28.64 -7.34 -3.67
C GLY A 280 28.66 -8.54 -2.72
N SER A 281 27.55 -9.26 -2.65
CA SER A 281 27.47 -10.40 -1.74
C SER A 281 26.46 -11.46 -2.17
N PHE A 282 26.73 -12.68 -1.72
CA PHE A 282 25.86 -13.84 -1.87
C PHE A 282 26.00 -14.76 -0.66
N PHE A 283 25.03 -15.65 -0.49
CA PHE A 283 24.99 -16.60 0.61
C PHE A 283 25.06 -18.03 0.07
N ASP A 284 25.93 -18.85 0.65
CA ASP A 284 25.98 -20.29 0.42
C ASP A 284 25.37 -21.01 1.62
N SER A 285 24.18 -21.59 1.43
CA SER A 285 23.44 -22.28 2.48
C SER A 285 24.14 -23.54 2.97
N ASP A 286 24.72 -24.34 2.07
CA ASP A 286 25.38 -25.60 2.41
C ASP A 286 26.52 -25.42 3.41
N SER A 287 27.30 -24.34 3.26
CA SER A 287 28.41 -24.02 4.17
C SER A 287 28.05 -23.00 5.24
N GLU A 288 26.81 -22.49 5.23
CA GLU A 288 26.32 -21.37 6.05
C GLU A 288 27.28 -20.18 6.06
N ARG A 289 27.71 -19.75 4.87
CA ARG A 289 28.67 -18.66 4.70
C ARG A 289 28.13 -17.52 3.86
N LEU A 290 28.35 -16.31 4.35
CA LEU A 290 28.12 -15.07 3.62
C LEU A 290 29.42 -14.68 2.91
N TYR A 291 29.38 -14.51 1.59
CA TYR A 291 30.52 -14.03 0.81
C TYR A 291 30.36 -12.55 0.51
N ALA A 292 31.40 -11.77 0.81
CA ALA A 292 31.54 -10.39 0.40
C ALA A 292 32.61 -10.28 -0.69
N TYR A 293 32.33 -9.54 -1.76
CA TYR A 293 33.26 -9.38 -2.86
C TYR A 293 33.28 -7.97 -3.45
N GLU A 294 34.45 -7.63 -4.00
CA GLU A 294 34.64 -6.59 -4.99
C GLU A 294 35.23 -7.21 -6.25
N VAL A 295 34.91 -6.62 -7.40
CA VAL A 295 35.40 -7.13 -8.69
C VAL A 295 36.67 -6.45 -9.17
N TYR A 296 36.99 -5.26 -8.65
CA TYR A 296 38.13 -4.47 -9.11
C TYR A 296 38.66 -3.55 -8.01
N THR A 297 39.97 -3.28 -8.05
CA THR A 297 40.66 -2.28 -7.23
C THR A 297 41.80 -1.68 -8.04
N GLU A 298 42.13 -0.41 -7.78
CA GLU A 298 43.29 0.27 -8.37
C GLU A 298 44.61 -0.15 -7.71
N ASN A 299 44.56 -0.72 -6.51
CA ASN A 299 45.75 -1.07 -5.71
C ASN A 299 46.41 -2.40 -6.12
N GLY A 300 46.00 -3.00 -7.24
CA GLY A 300 46.55 -4.26 -7.74
C GLY A 300 46.19 -5.48 -6.90
N ASP A 301 46.97 -6.55 -6.99
CA ASP A 301 46.61 -7.88 -6.46
C ASP A 301 46.95 -8.06 -4.96
N SER A 302 47.32 -6.98 -4.26
CA SER A 302 47.65 -7.02 -2.82
C SER A 302 46.44 -6.93 -1.89
N GLU A 303 45.27 -6.54 -2.40
CA GLU A 303 44.06 -6.40 -1.61
C GLU A 303 43.16 -7.64 -1.75
N PRO A 304 42.63 -8.20 -0.63
CA PRO A 304 41.60 -9.23 -0.69
C PRO A 304 40.37 -8.74 -1.46
N MET A 305 39.99 -9.49 -2.49
CA MET A 305 38.83 -9.16 -3.33
C MET A 305 37.59 -9.93 -2.92
N ILE A 306 37.75 -11.09 -2.30
CA ILE A 306 36.65 -11.95 -1.84
C ILE A 306 36.98 -12.51 -0.46
N ALA A 307 36.02 -12.42 0.45
CA ALA A 307 36.09 -13.05 1.76
C ALA A 307 34.74 -13.67 2.14
N SER A 308 34.78 -14.72 2.94
CA SER A 308 33.60 -15.37 3.50
C SER A 308 33.53 -15.17 5.01
N LEU A 309 32.32 -14.95 5.52
CA LEU A 309 31.99 -14.89 6.93
C LEU A 309 31.30 -16.20 7.31
N ASP A 310 31.86 -16.88 8.29
CA ASP A 310 31.23 -18.04 8.92
C ASP A 310 30.18 -17.59 9.93
N LEU A 311 28.91 -17.91 9.71
CA LEU A 311 27.81 -17.40 10.55
C LEU A 311 27.75 -18.02 11.95
N HIS A 312 28.45 -19.12 12.20
CA HIS A 312 28.53 -19.73 13.53
C HIS A 312 29.57 -19.03 14.41
N THR A 313 30.74 -18.74 13.83
CA THR A 313 31.88 -18.16 14.55
C THR A 313 32.00 -16.65 14.43
N LEU A 314 31.35 -16.05 13.43
CA LEU A 314 31.48 -14.65 13.01
C LEU A 314 32.94 -14.25 12.67
N GLY A 315 33.74 -15.23 12.25
CA GLY A 315 35.09 -15.03 11.74
C GLY A 315 35.12 -14.89 10.22
N TRP A 316 35.93 -13.96 9.73
CA TRP A 316 36.17 -13.78 8.29
C TRP A 316 37.34 -14.67 7.81
N ARG A 317 37.22 -15.17 6.59
CA ARG A 317 38.27 -15.86 5.85
C ARG A 317 38.46 -15.21 4.49
N VAL A 318 39.71 -14.88 4.14
CA VAL A 318 40.04 -14.45 2.77
C VAL A 318 39.93 -15.65 1.83
N GLU A 319 39.11 -15.51 0.79
CA GLU A 319 38.86 -16.56 -0.21
C GLU A 319 39.66 -16.31 -1.50
N SER A 320 39.82 -15.04 -1.88
CA SER A 320 40.52 -14.70 -3.12
C SER A 320 41.06 -13.28 -3.16
N TYR A 321 42.14 -13.12 -3.91
CA TYR A 321 42.71 -11.84 -4.36
C TYR A 321 42.42 -11.58 -5.84
N SER A 322 41.68 -12.48 -6.51
CA SER A 322 41.38 -12.39 -7.93
C SER A 322 40.50 -11.18 -8.22
N ARG A 323 40.98 -10.32 -9.11
CA ARG A 323 40.23 -9.18 -9.65
C ARG A 323 39.92 -9.34 -11.13
N LEU A 324 38.92 -8.62 -11.60
CA LEU A 324 38.62 -8.40 -13.02
C LEU A 324 39.40 -7.19 -13.54
N SER A 325 39.28 -6.94 -14.85
CA SER A 325 40.00 -5.85 -15.53
C SER A 325 39.39 -4.47 -15.30
N MET A 326 38.14 -4.40 -14.84
CA MET A 326 37.41 -3.15 -14.61
C MET A 326 36.29 -3.34 -13.59
N GLN A 327 35.82 -2.24 -13.01
CA GLN A 327 34.60 -2.22 -12.19
C GLN A 327 33.38 -2.62 -13.03
N LEU A 328 32.38 -3.24 -12.39
CA LEU A 328 31.13 -3.63 -13.03
C LEU A 328 29.94 -3.09 -12.24
N HIS A 329 29.72 -1.78 -12.25
CA HIS A 329 28.54 -1.18 -11.61
C HIS A 329 27.25 -1.76 -12.18
N HIS A 330 26.29 -2.10 -11.31
CA HIS A 330 24.99 -2.68 -11.67
C HIS A 330 25.08 -3.90 -12.61
N HIS A 331 26.06 -4.79 -12.38
CA HIS A 331 25.94 -6.17 -12.86
C HIS A 331 24.78 -6.85 -12.13
N CYS A 332 24.08 -7.76 -12.80
CA CYS A 332 23.15 -8.67 -12.12
C CYS A 332 23.87 -9.97 -11.79
N SER A 333 23.22 -10.81 -10.98
CA SER A 333 23.82 -12.03 -10.45
C SER A 333 22.82 -13.15 -10.28
N TYR A 334 23.32 -14.38 -10.23
CA TYR A 334 22.58 -15.53 -9.71
C TYR A 334 23.53 -16.52 -9.04
N TYR A 335 22.98 -17.34 -8.15
CA TYR A 335 23.70 -18.42 -7.48
C TYR A 335 23.13 -19.78 -7.88
N ASP A 336 23.98 -20.64 -8.46
CA ASP A 336 23.69 -22.05 -8.70
C ASP A 336 24.21 -22.84 -7.49
N ALA A 337 23.32 -23.09 -6.53
CA ALA A 337 23.65 -23.79 -5.29
C ALA A 337 24.10 -25.23 -5.54
N VAL A 338 23.51 -25.92 -6.52
CA VAL A 338 23.81 -27.32 -6.85
C VAL A 338 25.27 -27.50 -7.27
N ARG A 339 25.81 -26.54 -8.04
CA ARG A 339 27.22 -26.57 -8.47
C ARG A 339 28.12 -25.59 -7.71
N LYS A 340 27.62 -24.93 -6.66
CA LYS A 340 28.33 -23.92 -5.86
C LYS A 340 29.00 -22.84 -6.71
N ARG A 341 28.26 -22.31 -7.67
CA ARG A 341 28.76 -21.31 -8.63
C ARG A 341 27.96 -20.02 -8.53
N TYR A 342 28.64 -18.96 -8.14
CA TYR A 342 28.10 -17.61 -8.20
C TYR A 342 28.50 -16.95 -9.51
N THR A 343 27.52 -16.42 -10.25
CA THR A 343 27.76 -15.84 -11.58
C THR A 343 27.21 -14.43 -11.64
N ILE A 344 28.01 -13.51 -12.19
CA ILE A 344 27.62 -12.14 -12.49
C ILE A 344 27.58 -11.91 -14.00
N PHE A 345 26.67 -11.06 -14.45
CA PHE A 345 26.51 -10.70 -15.86
C PHE A 345 26.45 -9.18 -16.04
N GLY A 346 27.14 -8.71 -17.07
CA GLY A 346 27.11 -7.32 -17.51
C GLY A 346 27.82 -6.37 -16.54
N GLY A 347 27.32 -5.15 -16.46
CA GLY A 347 27.85 -4.08 -15.63
C GLY A 347 28.68 -3.06 -16.40
N PHE A 348 29.00 -1.96 -15.73
CA PHE A 348 29.63 -0.79 -16.31
C PHE A 348 30.88 -0.37 -15.53
N GLY A 349 31.95 -0.02 -16.24
CA GLY A 349 33.15 0.59 -15.65
C GLY A 349 34.18 0.95 -16.71
N ASN A 350 35.08 1.88 -16.36
CA ASN A 350 36.11 2.39 -17.27
C ASN A 350 35.56 2.85 -18.64
N MET A 351 34.38 3.47 -18.67
CA MET A 351 33.66 3.88 -19.89
C MET A 351 33.20 2.72 -20.81
N TYR A 352 33.19 1.47 -20.31
CA TYR A 352 32.72 0.31 -21.06
C TYR A 352 31.58 -0.44 -20.35
N TYR A 353 30.60 -0.88 -21.12
CA TYR A 353 29.59 -1.87 -20.74
C TYR A 353 30.11 -3.28 -21.02
N SER A 354 29.82 -4.24 -20.14
CA SER A 354 30.14 -5.65 -20.36
C SER A 354 28.94 -6.45 -20.87
N ASN A 355 29.20 -7.50 -21.64
CA ASN A 355 28.25 -8.61 -21.91
C ASN A 355 28.80 -9.96 -21.47
N LYS A 356 29.83 -9.97 -20.62
CA LYS A 356 30.49 -11.20 -20.17
C LYS A 356 29.77 -11.75 -18.95
N PHE A 357 29.79 -13.07 -18.84
CA PHE A 357 29.46 -13.80 -17.63
C PHE A 357 30.75 -14.14 -16.91
N TYR A 358 30.85 -13.74 -15.65
CA TYR A 358 31.96 -14.11 -14.77
C TYR A 358 31.45 -15.00 -13.65
N MET A 359 32.13 -16.12 -13.45
CA MET A 359 31.77 -17.17 -12.51
C MET A 359 32.83 -17.24 -11.42
N PHE A 360 32.38 -17.38 -10.19
CA PHE A 360 33.21 -17.64 -9.03
C PHE A 360 32.79 -18.95 -8.38
N ASN A 361 33.78 -19.78 -8.07
CA ASN A 361 33.67 -20.96 -7.22
C ASN A 361 34.74 -20.82 -6.13
N ALA A 362 34.35 -21.02 -4.86
CA ALA A 362 35.25 -20.94 -3.71
C ALA A 362 36.41 -21.95 -3.79
N GLU A 363 36.20 -23.12 -4.41
CA GLU A 363 37.25 -24.13 -4.61
C GLU A 363 38.34 -23.66 -5.59
N GLU A 364 37.93 -22.94 -6.65
CA GLU A 364 38.86 -22.41 -7.66
C GLU A 364 39.51 -21.10 -7.23
N GLY A 365 38.88 -20.38 -6.29
CA GLY A 365 39.43 -19.17 -5.68
C GLY A 365 39.70 -18.02 -6.66
N ARG A 366 39.02 -17.99 -7.82
CA ARG A 366 39.20 -16.93 -8.84
C ARG A 366 37.97 -16.75 -9.72
N TRP A 367 37.87 -15.59 -10.37
CA TRP A 367 36.86 -15.35 -11.39
C TRP A 367 37.25 -16.03 -12.72
N ASN A 368 36.30 -16.78 -13.29
CA ASN A 368 36.39 -17.40 -14.61
C ASN A 368 35.38 -16.76 -15.55
N THR A 369 35.72 -16.60 -16.83
CA THR A 369 34.72 -16.22 -17.83
C THR A 369 33.97 -17.48 -18.29
N LEU A 370 32.65 -17.41 -18.36
CA LEU A 370 31.84 -18.48 -18.94
C LEU A 370 32.29 -18.72 -20.39
N GLY A 371 32.29 -19.99 -20.83
CA GLY A 371 32.69 -20.37 -22.18
C GLY A 371 31.89 -19.66 -23.28
N SER A 372 32.36 -19.79 -24.52
CA SER A 372 31.70 -19.16 -25.68
C SER A 372 30.24 -19.60 -25.79
N LEU A 373 29.33 -18.62 -25.73
CA LEU A 373 27.91 -18.83 -25.95
C LEU A 373 27.58 -18.73 -27.44
N SER A 374 26.70 -19.61 -27.91
CA SER A 374 26.14 -19.59 -29.27
C SER A 374 24.77 -18.91 -29.30
N GLY A 375 24.23 -18.64 -30.50
CA GLY A 375 22.87 -18.10 -30.66
C GLY A 375 22.81 -16.58 -30.78
N ASP A 376 21.78 -15.96 -30.20
CA ASP A 376 21.50 -14.53 -30.36
C ASP A 376 22.53 -13.65 -29.63
N PHE A 377 22.83 -12.49 -30.20
CA PHE A 377 23.79 -11.57 -29.61
C PHE A 377 23.19 -10.83 -28.42
N LEU A 378 23.70 -11.11 -27.22
CA LEU A 378 23.36 -10.37 -26.01
C LEU A 378 24.24 -9.12 -25.90
N CYS A 379 23.63 -7.98 -26.20
CA CYS A 379 24.26 -6.67 -26.21
C CYS A 379 24.90 -6.27 -24.86
N PRO A 380 26.11 -5.66 -24.83
CA PRO A 380 26.71 -5.12 -23.61
C PRO A 380 25.81 -4.13 -22.86
N ARG A 381 25.67 -4.36 -21.54
CA ARG A 381 24.67 -3.66 -20.73
C ARG A 381 24.95 -3.69 -19.22
N TYR A 382 24.33 -2.77 -18.51
CA TYR A 382 24.23 -2.69 -17.05
C TYR A 382 22.80 -2.37 -16.64
N PHE A 383 22.47 -2.46 -15.34
CA PHE A 383 21.09 -2.40 -14.84
C PHE A 383 20.16 -3.46 -15.46
N SER A 384 20.69 -4.63 -15.79
CA SER A 384 19.85 -5.76 -16.18
C SER A 384 19.29 -6.46 -14.95
N SER A 385 18.19 -7.18 -15.14
CA SER A 385 17.68 -8.11 -14.14
C SER A 385 18.02 -9.54 -14.56
N ALA A 386 18.42 -10.39 -13.61
CA ALA A 386 18.65 -11.81 -13.86
C ALA A 386 17.86 -12.71 -12.89
N GLY A 387 17.40 -13.84 -13.40
CA GLY A 387 16.79 -14.92 -12.64
C GLY A 387 17.27 -16.28 -13.13
N TYR A 388 17.61 -17.18 -12.22
CA TYR A 388 18.02 -18.54 -12.55
C TYR A 388 16.87 -19.50 -12.26
N LEU A 389 16.52 -20.33 -13.24
CA LEU A 389 15.53 -21.39 -13.08
C LEU A 389 16.24 -22.75 -13.12
N ASP A 390 16.28 -23.42 -11.96
CA ASP A 390 17.02 -24.67 -11.82
C ASP A 390 16.40 -25.83 -12.61
N SER A 391 15.06 -25.85 -12.72
CA SER A 391 14.31 -26.94 -13.36
C SER A 391 14.66 -27.16 -14.84
N ASN A 392 15.15 -26.12 -15.53
CA ASN A 392 15.60 -26.19 -16.91
C ASN A 392 17.04 -25.68 -17.10
N HIS A 393 17.79 -25.54 -16.00
CA HIS A 393 19.17 -25.07 -15.95
C HIS A 393 19.44 -23.82 -16.83
N SER A 394 18.55 -22.83 -16.76
CA SER A 394 18.62 -21.64 -17.60
C SER A 394 18.62 -20.34 -16.79
N VAL A 395 19.29 -19.32 -17.33
CA VAL A 395 19.30 -17.96 -16.81
C VAL A 395 18.47 -17.07 -17.71
N TYR A 396 17.58 -16.30 -17.13
CA TYR A 396 16.78 -15.31 -17.82
C TYR A 396 17.32 -13.91 -17.56
N ILE A 397 17.41 -13.10 -18.62
CA ILE A 397 17.97 -11.74 -18.55
C ILE A 397 16.96 -10.79 -19.16
N PHE A 398 16.57 -9.77 -18.40
CA PHE A 398 15.62 -8.75 -18.82
C PHE A 398 16.24 -7.35 -18.77
N GLY A 399 16.08 -6.62 -19.88
CA GLY A 399 16.29 -5.19 -20.00
C GLY A 399 17.70 -4.69 -19.67
N GLY A 400 17.77 -3.43 -19.23
CA GLY A 400 18.99 -2.71 -18.86
C GLY A 400 19.28 -1.52 -19.78
N MET A 401 20.52 -1.04 -19.77
CA MET A 401 20.99 0.04 -20.62
C MET A 401 22.37 -0.27 -21.20
N GLY A 402 22.66 0.24 -22.40
CA GLY A 402 23.98 0.08 -23.02
C GLY A 402 23.94 0.31 -24.53
N ASN A 403 24.89 -0.30 -25.25
CA ASN A 403 24.97 -0.26 -26.71
C ASN A 403 25.77 -1.45 -27.26
N GLU A 404 25.69 -1.68 -28.57
CA GLU A 404 26.26 -2.85 -29.24
C GLU A 404 27.78 -2.92 -29.19
N SER A 405 28.46 -1.76 -29.13
CA SER A 405 29.93 -1.70 -29.05
C SER A 405 30.47 -1.89 -27.64
N GLY A 406 29.64 -1.68 -26.61
CA GLY A 406 30.06 -1.54 -25.23
C GLY A 406 30.70 -0.19 -24.88
N ASP A 407 31.05 0.67 -25.84
CA ASP A 407 31.73 1.94 -25.59
C ASP A 407 30.73 3.06 -25.20
N GLN A 408 30.87 3.61 -23.99
CA GLN A 408 29.99 4.68 -23.51
C GLN A 408 29.97 5.92 -24.41
N VAL A 409 31.07 6.23 -25.11
CA VAL A 409 31.19 7.44 -25.94
C VAL A 409 30.15 7.46 -27.06
N ILE A 410 29.70 6.29 -27.52
CA ILE A 410 28.65 6.15 -28.55
C ILE A 410 27.26 6.58 -28.02
N GLY A 411 27.09 6.66 -26.70
CA GLY A 411 25.81 6.86 -26.04
C GLY A 411 25.17 5.53 -25.64
N ARG A 412 23.91 5.58 -25.17
CA ARG A 412 23.21 4.40 -24.66
C ARG A 412 21.75 4.39 -25.11
N ARG A 413 21.17 3.19 -25.22
CA ARG A 413 19.72 2.97 -25.31
C ARG A 413 19.23 2.16 -24.12
N TYR A 414 17.94 2.29 -23.84
CA TYR A 414 17.23 1.45 -22.88
C TYR A 414 16.79 0.17 -23.58
N PHE A 415 16.98 -0.95 -22.91
CA PHE A 415 16.57 -2.26 -23.37
C PHE A 415 15.32 -2.70 -22.60
N HIS A 416 14.33 -3.19 -23.35
CA HIS A 416 13.17 -3.91 -22.84
C HIS A 416 13.03 -5.25 -23.58
N ASP A 417 14.17 -5.92 -23.75
CA ASP A 417 14.29 -7.24 -24.35
C ASP A 417 14.45 -8.32 -23.27
N PHE A 418 14.11 -9.55 -23.63
CA PHE A 418 14.16 -10.69 -22.74
C PHE A 418 14.88 -11.87 -23.41
N TYR A 419 15.83 -12.45 -22.70
CA TYR A 419 16.63 -13.57 -23.19
C TYR A 419 16.56 -14.74 -22.23
N LYS A 420 16.67 -15.93 -22.81
CA LYS A 420 16.99 -17.17 -22.12
C LYS A 420 18.42 -17.58 -22.49
N VAL A 421 19.22 -17.89 -21.49
CA VAL A 421 20.57 -18.47 -21.64
C VAL A 421 20.52 -19.89 -21.08
N ASP A 422 20.52 -20.85 -21.99
CA ASP A 422 20.58 -22.27 -21.65
C ASP A 422 22.02 -22.63 -21.29
N LEU A 423 22.26 -23.01 -20.02
CA LEU A 423 23.60 -23.32 -19.53
C LEU A 423 24.04 -24.76 -19.83
N GLN A 424 23.13 -25.61 -20.29
CA GLN A 424 23.44 -26.96 -20.74
C GLN A 424 23.92 -26.95 -22.19
N GLU A 425 23.18 -26.27 -23.07
CA GLU A 425 23.50 -26.13 -24.49
C GLU A 425 24.42 -24.95 -24.78
N MET A 426 24.72 -24.13 -23.76
CA MET A 426 25.55 -22.92 -23.86
C MET A 426 25.06 -21.99 -24.99
N ARG A 427 23.76 -21.73 -25.00
CA ARG A 427 23.06 -21.02 -26.08
C ARG A 427 22.20 -19.89 -25.54
N VAL A 428 22.33 -18.72 -26.16
CA VAL A 428 21.47 -17.55 -25.95
C VAL A 428 20.33 -17.57 -26.95
N GLN A 429 19.11 -17.39 -26.45
CA GLN A 429 17.91 -17.21 -27.25
C GLN A 429 17.23 -15.91 -26.81
N LYS A 430 17.01 -15.00 -27.76
CA LYS A 430 16.13 -13.85 -27.56
C LYS A 430 14.69 -14.33 -27.64
N LEU A 431 13.91 -14.07 -26.60
CA LEU A 431 12.50 -14.44 -26.55
C LEU A 431 11.63 -13.36 -27.19
N TRP A 432 11.82 -12.10 -26.79
CA TRP A 432 11.11 -10.96 -27.35
C TRP A 432 11.83 -9.63 -27.08
N ASP A 433 11.35 -8.57 -27.72
CA ASP A 433 11.80 -7.19 -27.56
C ASP A 433 10.60 -6.25 -27.65
N ILE A 434 10.30 -5.56 -26.57
CA ILE A 434 9.20 -4.58 -26.51
C ILE A 434 9.74 -3.16 -26.37
N SER A 435 10.99 -2.88 -26.76
CA SER A 435 11.63 -1.58 -26.49
C SER A 435 10.97 -0.40 -27.21
N GLU A 436 10.28 -0.64 -28.32
CA GLU A 436 9.61 0.43 -29.06
C GLU A 436 8.45 1.05 -28.25
N GLY A 437 8.49 2.38 -28.09
CA GLY A 437 7.46 3.13 -27.37
C GLY A 437 7.49 2.99 -25.84
N GLN A 438 8.44 2.25 -25.27
CA GLN A 438 8.59 2.14 -23.81
C GLN A 438 9.23 3.39 -23.20
N PRO A 439 8.86 3.73 -21.96
CA PRO A 439 9.53 4.80 -21.23
C PRO A 439 10.96 4.40 -20.85
N ASN A 440 11.85 5.40 -20.82
CA ASN A 440 13.23 5.26 -20.36
C ASN A 440 13.26 4.88 -18.87
N MET A 441 13.41 3.59 -18.59
CA MET A 441 13.45 3.00 -17.25
C MET A 441 14.32 1.75 -17.26
N VAL A 442 14.90 1.43 -16.12
CA VAL A 442 15.67 0.21 -15.92
C VAL A 442 15.06 -0.70 -14.87
N PRO A 443 15.31 -2.01 -14.95
CA PRO A 443 14.97 -2.92 -13.87
C PRO A 443 16.02 -2.90 -12.73
N ALA A 444 15.59 -3.35 -11.55
CA ALA A 444 16.48 -3.75 -10.47
C ALA A 444 17.21 -5.07 -10.80
N GLN A 445 18.25 -5.41 -10.03
CA GLN A 445 19.21 -6.47 -10.39
C GLN A 445 18.61 -7.89 -10.40
N ASP A 446 17.64 -8.15 -9.53
CA ASP A 446 17.10 -9.50 -9.32
C ASP A 446 15.72 -9.68 -9.96
N MET A 447 15.47 -10.90 -10.44
CA MET A 447 14.21 -11.33 -11.04
C MET A 447 13.64 -12.49 -10.24
N VAL A 448 12.35 -12.40 -9.92
CA VAL A 448 11.61 -13.55 -9.39
C VAL A 448 10.97 -14.29 -10.56
N ILE A 449 11.46 -15.48 -10.85
CA ILE A 449 10.90 -16.41 -11.85
C ILE A 449 10.72 -17.77 -11.19
N LEU A 450 9.46 -18.17 -10.98
CA LEU A 450 9.11 -19.43 -10.31
C LEU A 450 8.87 -20.57 -11.31
N ASN A 451 8.60 -20.22 -12.57
CA ASN A 451 8.34 -21.12 -13.69
C ASN A 451 8.57 -20.37 -15.01
N ASP A 452 8.46 -21.07 -16.13
CA ASP A 452 8.66 -20.51 -17.47
C ASP A 452 7.42 -19.79 -18.05
N SER A 453 6.43 -19.40 -17.23
CA SER A 453 5.21 -18.72 -17.70
C SER A 453 5.24 -17.21 -17.47
N CYS A 454 5.71 -16.77 -16.31
CA CYS A 454 5.82 -15.35 -15.98
C CYS A 454 6.96 -15.06 -15.01
N PHE A 455 7.45 -13.82 -15.03
CA PHE A 455 8.46 -13.34 -14.09
C PHE A 455 8.11 -11.95 -13.55
N TYR A 456 8.75 -11.60 -12.44
CA TYR A 456 8.54 -10.35 -11.74
C TYR A 456 9.85 -9.58 -11.60
N VAL A 457 9.80 -8.28 -11.89
CA VAL A 457 10.94 -7.35 -11.76
C VAL A 457 10.46 -6.01 -11.21
N LEU A 458 11.31 -5.34 -10.44
CA LEU A 458 11.11 -3.93 -10.11
C LEU A 458 11.69 -3.07 -11.23
N ARG A 459 11.00 -2.00 -11.61
CA ARG A 459 11.50 -0.99 -12.57
C ARG A 459 11.34 0.42 -12.04
N TYR A 460 12.24 1.31 -12.43
CA TYR A 460 12.22 2.72 -12.08
C TYR A 460 12.99 3.57 -13.10
N PRO A 461 12.70 4.88 -13.21
CA PRO A 461 13.48 5.81 -14.03
C PRO A 461 14.73 6.27 -13.27
N GLU A 462 15.86 5.61 -13.51
CA GLU A 462 17.14 5.87 -12.81
C GLU A 462 17.71 7.27 -13.06
N SER A 463 17.27 7.93 -14.14
CA SER A 463 17.63 9.32 -14.45
C SER A 463 16.89 10.36 -13.60
N VAL A 464 15.95 9.94 -12.74
CA VAL A 464 15.16 10.81 -11.88
C VAL A 464 15.58 10.61 -10.42
N SER A 465 16.11 11.67 -9.79
CA SER A 465 16.65 11.63 -8.43
C SER A 465 15.71 11.02 -7.41
N ASN A 466 14.47 11.53 -7.33
CA ASN A 466 13.42 10.99 -6.46
C ASN A 466 12.37 10.34 -7.34
N SER A 467 12.30 9.01 -7.29
CA SER A 467 11.34 8.24 -8.08
C SER A 467 10.79 7.07 -7.28
N PHE A 468 10.10 6.15 -7.95
CA PHE A 468 9.46 5.01 -7.33
C PHE A 468 9.79 3.73 -8.09
N LEU A 469 10.07 2.68 -7.33
CA LEU A 469 10.13 1.30 -7.79
C LEU A 469 8.70 0.79 -7.95
N HIS A 470 8.39 0.28 -9.13
CA HIS A 470 7.13 -0.39 -9.44
C HIS A 470 7.39 -1.86 -9.77
N LEU A 471 6.54 -2.76 -9.26
CA LEU A 471 6.61 -4.18 -9.56
C LEU A 471 5.86 -4.47 -10.86
N TYR A 472 6.57 -5.09 -11.80
CA TYR A 472 6.00 -5.54 -13.07
C TYR A 472 5.97 -7.06 -13.08
N ARG A 473 4.85 -7.63 -13.50
CA ARG A 473 4.75 -9.03 -13.91
C ARG A 473 4.71 -9.10 -15.43
N PHE A 474 5.66 -9.82 -16.02
CA PHE A 474 5.76 -10.05 -17.46
C PHE A 474 5.41 -11.49 -17.81
N SER A 475 4.74 -11.68 -18.95
CA SER A 475 4.60 -12.95 -19.64
C SER A 475 5.93 -13.34 -20.31
N VAL A 476 6.36 -14.58 -20.12
CA VAL A 476 7.53 -15.13 -20.81
C VAL A 476 7.25 -15.32 -22.30
N GLU A 477 6.01 -15.59 -22.69
CA GLU A 477 5.62 -15.92 -24.06
C GLU A 477 5.72 -14.70 -25.01
N ASP A 478 5.23 -13.54 -24.58
CA ASP A 478 5.02 -12.39 -25.47
C ASP A 478 5.42 -11.02 -24.89
N GLY A 479 5.85 -10.97 -23.63
CA GLY A 479 6.24 -9.72 -22.97
C GLY A 479 5.06 -8.83 -22.55
N SER A 480 3.81 -9.31 -22.64
CA SER A 480 2.66 -8.62 -22.03
C SER A 480 2.89 -8.44 -20.53
N CYS A 481 2.49 -7.30 -19.97
CA CYS A 481 2.82 -6.97 -18.59
C CYS A 481 1.71 -6.28 -17.82
N HIS A 482 1.75 -6.45 -16.50
CA HIS A 482 0.89 -5.78 -15.54
C HIS A 482 1.73 -5.14 -14.43
N ILE A 483 1.34 -3.94 -14.03
CA ILE A 483 1.89 -3.27 -12.84
C ILE A 483 1.08 -3.78 -11.64
N LEU A 484 1.79 -4.24 -10.61
CA LEU A 484 1.22 -4.86 -9.42
C LEU A 484 1.69 -4.14 -8.16
N GLY A 485 0.82 -4.12 -7.16
CA GLY A 485 0.99 -3.34 -5.95
C GLY A 485 1.04 -1.83 -6.20
N ASP A 486 1.30 -1.07 -5.15
CA ASP A 486 1.60 0.35 -5.23
C ASP A 486 3.07 0.58 -5.62
N SER A 487 3.86 1.23 -4.78
CA SER A 487 5.23 1.60 -5.15
C SER A 487 6.12 1.84 -3.95
N ILE A 488 7.44 1.68 -4.13
CA ILE A 488 8.44 1.94 -3.09
C ILE A 488 9.28 3.15 -3.50
N PRO A 489 9.45 4.18 -2.65
CA PRO A 489 10.29 5.32 -2.99
C PRO A 489 11.77 4.92 -3.11
N ILE A 490 12.49 5.55 -4.04
CA ILE A 490 13.94 5.36 -4.23
C ILE A 490 14.64 6.67 -4.62
N TYR A 491 15.80 6.91 -4.00
CA TYR A 491 16.69 8.02 -4.31
C TYR A 491 17.94 7.56 -5.11
N SER A 492 18.02 7.96 -6.38
CA SER A 492 18.93 7.35 -7.39
C SER A 492 20.07 8.25 -7.89
N ASP A 493 20.53 9.22 -7.10
CA ASP A 493 21.62 10.12 -7.52
C ASP A 493 23.00 9.44 -7.56
N LYS A 494 23.13 8.29 -6.90
CA LYS A 494 24.39 7.57 -6.75
C LYS A 494 24.34 6.20 -7.43
N ILE A 495 25.42 5.85 -8.14
CA ILE A 495 25.57 4.57 -8.86
C ILE A 495 25.70 3.35 -7.92
N THR A 496 25.84 3.61 -6.63
CA THR A 496 25.91 2.63 -5.56
C THR A 496 24.52 2.35 -4.96
N THR A 497 23.52 3.21 -5.20
CA THR A 497 22.12 2.94 -4.86
C THR A 497 21.64 1.69 -5.59
N ASN A 498 21.02 0.75 -4.89
CA ASN A 498 20.46 -0.43 -5.51
C ASN A 498 19.17 -0.90 -4.82
N ALA A 499 18.45 -1.78 -5.51
CA ALA A 499 17.31 -2.50 -4.97
C ALA A 499 17.38 -3.97 -5.39
N ARG A 500 16.88 -4.86 -4.54
CA ARG A 500 16.86 -6.31 -4.75
C ARG A 500 15.46 -6.85 -4.46
N LEU A 501 15.03 -7.87 -5.19
CA LEU A 501 13.70 -8.49 -5.11
C LEU A 501 13.86 -9.97 -4.81
N TYR A 502 13.12 -10.45 -3.80
CA TYR A 502 13.14 -11.84 -3.35
C TYR A 502 11.72 -12.38 -3.24
N TYR A 503 11.55 -13.68 -3.51
CA TYR A 503 10.33 -14.40 -3.17
C TYR A 503 10.58 -15.29 -1.96
N ASN A 504 9.69 -15.17 -0.98
CA ASN A 504 9.65 -16.01 0.20
C ASN A 504 8.47 -16.98 0.09
N GLU A 505 8.78 -18.24 -0.17
CA GLU A 505 7.76 -19.28 -0.33
C GLU A 505 7.02 -19.58 0.98
N ARG A 506 7.74 -19.62 2.10
CA ARG A 506 7.21 -19.98 3.43
C ARG A 506 6.08 -19.05 3.88
N GLN A 507 6.22 -17.74 3.60
CA GLN A 507 5.22 -16.73 3.95
C GLN A 507 4.37 -16.30 2.74
N SER A 508 4.63 -16.84 1.55
CA SER A 508 4.03 -16.38 0.28
C SER A 508 4.10 -14.86 0.13
N ARG A 509 5.31 -14.30 0.25
CA ARG A 509 5.56 -12.85 0.17
C ARG A 509 6.69 -12.53 -0.78
N LEU A 510 6.57 -11.37 -1.43
CA LEU A 510 7.72 -10.70 -2.04
C LEU A 510 8.38 -9.81 -1.01
N PHE A 511 9.71 -9.83 -0.97
CA PHE A 511 10.51 -8.91 -0.19
C PHE A 511 11.37 -8.05 -1.10
N VAL A 512 11.43 -6.75 -0.78
CA VAL A 512 12.27 -5.80 -1.48
C VAL A 512 13.22 -5.14 -0.50
N THR A 513 14.50 -5.13 -0.85
CA THR A 513 15.50 -4.36 -0.10
C THR A 513 15.93 -3.18 -0.94
N VAL A 514 15.90 -1.98 -0.36
CA VAL A 514 16.38 -0.74 -1.00
C VAL A 514 17.57 -0.24 -0.21
N GLN A 515 18.70 -0.07 -0.88
CA GLN A 515 19.92 0.45 -0.31
C GLN A 515 20.31 1.76 -1.01
N GLU A 516 20.27 2.85 -0.25
CA GLU A 516 20.49 4.21 -0.74
C GLU A 516 21.75 4.81 -0.11
N THR A 517 22.41 5.69 -0.85
CA THR A 517 23.52 6.51 -0.33
C THR A 517 23.47 7.92 -0.89
N SER A 518 23.93 8.88 -0.11
CA SER A 518 24.04 10.29 -0.52
C SER A 518 25.47 10.70 -0.88
N ASP A 519 26.47 9.94 -0.46
CA ASP A 519 27.90 10.28 -0.53
C ASP A 519 28.80 9.13 -1.04
N ASP A 520 28.21 8.02 -1.49
CA ASP A 520 28.91 6.78 -1.90
C ASP A 520 29.64 6.06 -0.75
N VAL A 521 29.43 6.48 0.51
CA VAL A 521 30.06 5.89 1.70
C VAL A 521 29.00 5.43 2.68
N SER A 522 28.16 6.35 3.16
CA SER A 522 27.05 6.01 4.05
C SER A 522 26.03 5.12 3.34
N SER A 523 25.38 4.23 4.09
CA SER A 523 24.40 3.30 3.55
C SER A 523 23.13 3.34 4.39
N LYS A 524 21.99 3.56 3.74
CA LYS A 524 20.66 3.47 4.33
C LYS A 524 19.93 2.30 3.68
N PHE A 525 19.55 1.33 4.50
CA PHE A 525 18.94 0.08 4.07
C PHE A 525 17.50 0.00 4.58
N SER A 526 16.56 -0.37 3.71
CA SER A 526 15.15 -0.57 4.07
C SER A 526 14.61 -1.86 3.48
N VAL A 527 13.76 -2.55 4.25
CA VAL A 527 13.09 -3.80 3.87
C VAL A 527 11.60 -3.54 3.73
N TYR A 528 11.02 -4.02 2.64
CA TYR A 528 9.60 -3.95 2.34
C TYR A 528 9.05 -5.34 2.04
N SER A 529 7.77 -5.60 2.34
CA SER A 529 7.08 -6.83 1.95
C SER A 529 5.75 -6.56 1.24
N LEU A 530 5.33 -7.51 0.41
CA LEU A 530 4.04 -7.54 -0.27
C LEU A 530 3.52 -8.98 -0.33
N LEU A 531 2.25 -9.21 -0.02
CA LEU A 531 1.63 -10.52 -0.08
C LEU A 531 1.57 -11.02 -1.54
N PHE A 532 1.85 -12.30 -1.74
CA PHE A 532 1.85 -12.96 -3.04
C PHE A 532 0.63 -13.90 -3.18
N PRO A 533 -0.09 -13.89 -4.32
CA PRO A 533 0.16 -13.07 -5.52
C PRO A 533 -0.32 -11.62 -5.34
N PRO A 534 0.48 -10.62 -5.77
CA PRO A 534 0.07 -9.22 -5.66
C PRO A 534 -1.00 -8.85 -6.69
N VAL A 535 -1.77 -7.81 -6.39
CA VAL A 535 -2.89 -7.35 -7.24
C VAL A 535 -2.60 -6.02 -7.94
N SER A 536 -3.28 -5.75 -9.06
CA SER A 536 -3.19 -4.45 -9.74
C SER A 536 -4.07 -3.39 -9.07
N LEU A 537 -3.81 -2.11 -9.36
CA LEU A 537 -4.65 -1.00 -8.92
C LEU A 537 -6.11 -1.15 -9.42
N GLU A 538 -6.31 -1.59 -10.66
CA GLU A 538 -7.64 -1.82 -11.23
C GLU A 538 -8.43 -2.84 -10.41
N LYS A 539 -7.77 -3.94 -10.03
CA LYS A 539 -8.38 -4.98 -9.20
C LYS A 539 -8.63 -4.51 -7.78
N TYR A 540 -7.68 -3.78 -7.19
CA TYR A 540 -7.83 -3.20 -5.87
C TYR A 540 -8.98 -2.20 -5.78
N THR A 541 -9.11 -1.32 -6.78
CA THR A 541 -10.17 -0.29 -6.81
C THR A 541 -11.54 -0.84 -7.14
N ALA A 542 -11.63 -1.89 -7.97
CA ALA A 542 -12.90 -2.57 -8.27
C ALA A 542 -13.60 -3.06 -7.00
N ASN A 543 -12.84 -3.49 -5.99
CA ASN A 543 -13.38 -4.04 -4.73
C ASN A 543 -13.32 -3.06 -3.55
N ASN A 544 -12.79 -1.85 -3.77
CA ASN A 544 -12.94 -0.69 -2.87
C ASN A 544 -14.21 0.10 -3.17
N GLY A 545 -14.84 -0.15 -4.33
CA GLY A 545 -16.08 0.49 -4.73
C GLY A 545 -17.28 -0.14 -4.06
N GLY A 546 -17.67 0.35 -2.88
CA GLY A 546 -19.06 0.22 -2.43
C GLY A 546 -20.00 0.59 -3.58
N GLY A 547 -20.85 -0.35 -3.96
CA GLY A 547 -21.53 -0.43 -5.25
C GLY A 547 -21.97 0.91 -5.86
N ASN A 548 -21.17 1.42 -6.80
CA ASN A 548 -21.59 2.48 -7.74
C ASN A 548 -21.86 1.90 -9.13
N ALA A 549 -22.45 0.70 -9.17
CA ALA A 549 -23.10 0.16 -10.36
C ALA A 549 -24.50 0.81 -10.53
N SER A 550 -24.57 2.12 -10.77
CA SER A 550 -25.87 2.76 -11.13
C SER A 550 -25.81 3.76 -12.28
N HIS A 551 -24.64 4.28 -12.66
CA HIS A 551 -24.57 5.23 -13.79
C HIS A 551 -24.75 4.56 -15.16
N VAL A 552 -24.24 3.35 -15.37
CA VAL A 552 -24.39 2.64 -16.65
C VAL A 552 -25.85 2.22 -16.88
N TRP A 553 -26.56 1.79 -15.83
CA TRP A 553 -27.98 1.44 -15.91
C TRP A 553 -28.85 2.68 -16.13
N LEU A 554 -28.54 3.80 -15.46
CA LEU A 554 -29.21 5.08 -15.69
C LEU A 554 -28.99 5.62 -17.11
N VAL A 555 -27.80 5.46 -17.69
CA VAL A 555 -27.52 5.85 -19.08
C VAL A 555 -28.27 4.95 -20.07
N LEU A 556 -28.37 3.64 -19.81
CA LEU A 556 -29.16 2.72 -20.63
C LEU A 556 -30.66 3.02 -20.54
N VAL A 557 -31.19 3.29 -19.35
CA VAL A 557 -32.59 3.71 -19.16
C VAL A 557 -32.84 5.06 -19.84
N ALA A 558 -31.93 6.02 -19.72
CA ALA A 558 -32.04 7.31 -20.39
C ALA A 558 -32.00 7.17 -21.93
N ALA A 559 -31.18 6.26 -22.47
CA ALA A 559 -31.15 5.97 -23.90
C ALA A 559 -32.45 5.32 -24.39
N VAL A 560 -33.02 4.37 -23.63
CA VAL A 560 -34.30 3.74 -23.96
C VAL A 560 -35.44 4.75 -23.89
N VAL A 561 -35.46 5.63 -22.87
CA VAL A 561 -36.44 6.72 -22.74
C VAL A 561 -36.27 7.75 -23.86
N ALA A 562 -35.05 8.06 -24.29
CA ALA A 562 -34.82 8.96 -25.41
C ALA A 562 -35.29 8.37 -26.75
N VAL A 563 -35.14 7.06 -26.96
CA VAL A 563 -35.64 6.38 -28.16
C VAL A 563 -37.16 6.25 -28.14
N ALA A 564 -37.76 5.94 -26.98
CA ALA A 564 -39.22 5.92 -26.79
C ALA A 564 -39.84 7.32 -26.93
N GLY A 565 -39.21 8.34 -26.33
CA GLY A 565 -39.62 9.74 -26.44
C GLY A 565 -39.45 10.29 -27.87
N GLY A 566 -38.37 9.92 -28.56
CA GLY A 566 -38.12 10.28 -29.95
C GLY A 566 -39.14 9.65 -30.91
N SER A 567 -39.52 8.39 -30.67
CA SER A 567 -40.54 7.70 -31.47
C SER A 567 -41.95 8.27 -31.23
N VAL A 568 -42.30 8.62 -29.99
CA VAL A 568 -43.55 9.33 -29.67
C VAL A 568 -43.56 10.75 -30.26
N TRP A 569 -42.45 11.48 -30.21
CA TRP A 569 -42.34 12.85 -30.77
C TRP A 569 -42.45 12.86 -32.30
N ILE A 570 -41.90 11.87 -33.00
CA ILE A 570 -42.03 11.72 -34.46
C ILE A 570 -43.47 11.40 -34.86
N VAL A 571 -44.20 10.61 -34.07
CA VAL A 571 -45.63 10.33 -34.30
C VAL A 571 -46.49 11.58 -33.98
N TYR A 572 -46.17 12.30 -32.91
CA TYR A 572 -46.90 13.50 -32.49
C TYR A 572 -46.69 14.68 -33.45
N LYS A 573 -45.48 14.84 -34.02
CA LYS A 573 -45.16 15.92 -34.97
C LYS A 573 -45.70 15.67 -36.38
N ARG A 574 -46.04 14.41 -36.72
CA ARG A 574 -46.74 14.06 -37.97
C ARG A 574 -48.25 14.30 -37.93
N HIS A 575 -48.84 14.50 -36.75
CA HIS A 575 -50.29 14.68 -36.59
C HIS A 575 -50.74 16.11 -36.26
N ARG A 576 -49.82 17.09 -36.17
CA ARG A 576 -50.18 18.47 -35.79
C ARG A 576 -49.61 19.52 -36.73
N ASN A 577 -49.86 19.33 -38.03
CA ASN A 577 -49.89 20.41 -39.00
C ASN A 577 -51.36 20.78 -39.26
N SER A 578 -51.94 21.58 -38.36
CA SER A 578 -53.15 22.38 -38.61
C SER A 578 -53.43 23.27 -37.39
N GLY A 579 -53.66 24.56 -37.65
CA GLY A 579 -54.59 25.37 -36.86
C GLY A 579 -53.98 26.34 -35.85
N LYS A 580 -54.02 27.62 -36.24
CA LYS A 580 -53.86 28.86 -35.46
C LYS A 580 -54.79 28.98 -34.24
N GLY A 581 -54.48 29.93 -33.34
CA GLY A 581 -55.49 30.85 -32.78
C GLY A 581 -55.47 31.06 -31.27
N GLU A 582 -55.68 32.33 -30.87
CA GLU A 582 -55.52 33.01 -29.58
C GLU A 582 -56.55 32.72 -28.44
N ASP A 583 -56.18 33.25 -27.26
CA ASP A 583 -56.98 33.88 -26.19
C ASP A 583 -57.86 33.09 -25.18
N GLY A 584 -57.59 33.34 -23.88
CA GLY A 584 -58.58 33.97 -23.00
C GLY A 584 -59.26 33.18 -21.85
N LYS A 585 -58.86 33.49 -20.60
CA LYS A 585 -59.64 33.62 -19.32
C LYS A 585 -60.24 32.37 -18.64
N ALA A 586 -59.76 32.03 -17.42
CA ALA A 586 -60.28 32.36 -16.06
C ALA A 586 -61.27 31.28 -15.51
N VAL A 587 -61.21 30.78 -14.27
CA VAL A 587 -61.53 31.45 -12.98
C VAL A 587 -61.22 30.53 -11.76
N ARG A 588 -60.53 31.11 -10.75
CA ARG A 588 -60.64 31.08 -9.25
C ARG A 588 -60.95 29.78 -8.46
N GLN A 589 -60.18 29.54 -7.38
CA GLN A 589 -60.59 29.89 -6.00
C GLN A 589 -59.43 29.87 -4.97
N ASP A 590 -59.64 30.62 -3.89
CA ASP A 590 -58.71 31.20 -2.92
C ASP A 590 -58.11 30.26 -1.87
N LYS A 591 -56.94 30.64 -1.31
CA LYS A 591 -56.80 31.08 0.11
C LYS A 591 -55.38 31.54 0.45
N GLU A 592 -55.31 32.65 1.19
CA GLU A 592 -54.14 33.20 1.89
C GLU A 592 -53.65 32.30 3.03
N GLN A 593 -52.33 32.25 3.29
CA GLN A 593 -51.74 32.65 4.60
C GLN A 593 -50.20 32.57 4.60
N LEU A 594 -49.61 33.56 5.29
CA LEU A 594 -48.20 33.71 5.68
C LEU A 594 -47.80 32.72 6.81
N PRO A 595 -46.50 32.60 7.15
CA PRO A 595 -45.83 31.37 7.57
C PRO A 595 -45.56 31.29 9.08
N GLU A 596 -45.30 30.08 9.59
CA GLU A 596 -44.31 29.86 10.67
C GLU A 596 -44.00 28.38 10.90
N ALA A 597 -42.73 28.16 11.28
CA ALA A 597 -42.10 27.03 11.98
C ALA A 597 -42.17 25.63 11.36
N SER A 598 -41.08 25.10 10.78
CA SER A 598 -39.87 24.56 11.42
C SER A 598 -40.14 23.38 12.37
N ASP A 599 -39.85 22.16 11.89
CA ASP A 599 -39.16 21.18 12.71
C ASP A 599 -38.26 20.32 11.84
N VAL A 600 -37.05 20.19 12.36
CA VAL A 600 -35.79 19.86 11.70
C VAL A 600 -35.60 18.34 11.72
N LYS A 601 -35.32 17.76 10.55
CA LYS A 601 -34.45 16.57 10.45
C LYS A 601 -33.21 17.00 9.69
N VAL A 602 -32.12 17.09 10.43
CA VAL A 602 -30.77 17.39 9.93
C VAL A 602 -30.36 16.28 8.97
N GLU A 603 -30.53 16.54 7.68
CA GLU A 603 -29.80 15.85 6.62
C GLU A 603 -28.37 16.37 6.58
N LYS A 604 -27.43 15.43 6.55
CA LYS A 604 -26.04 15.62 6.18
C LYS A 604 -25.97 16.40 4.86
N MET A 605 -25.63 17.69 4.95
CA MET A 605 -25.17 18.48 3.82
C MET A 605 -23.64 18.48 3.77
N ALA A 606 -23.13 18.38 2.53
CA ALA A 606 -21.76 18.53 2.01
C ALA A 606 -20.80 19.38 2.87
N VAL A 607 -19.48 19.12 2.90
CA VAL A 607 -18.55 19.47 1.81
C VAL A 607 -17.30 18.57 1.84
N ASP A 608 -17.21 17.65 0.87
CA ASP A 608 -15.93 17.22 0.27
C ASP A 608 -16.03 17.38 -1.26
N THR A 609 -16.61 18.50 -1.68
CA THR A 609 -16.44 19.00 -3.05
C THR A 609 -15.17 19.83 -3.03
N GLY A 610 -14.12 19.40 -3.74
CA GLY A 610 -13.04 20.29 -4.13
C GLY A 610 -13.65 21.52 -4.80
N THR A 611 -13.71 22.63 -4.07
CA THR A 611 -14.20 23.89 -4.62
C THR A 611 -13.22 24.29 -5.70
N VAL A 612 -13.72 24.49 -6.91
CA VAL A 612 -12.89 25.03 -8.00
C VAL A 612 -12.31 26.37 -7.54
N ASN A 613 -11.10 26.70 -7.99
CA ASN A 613 -10.44 27.95 -7.68
C ASN A 613 -10.27 28.24 -6.17
N SER A 614 -9.65 27.31 -5.44
CA SER A 614 -9.52 27.38 -3.98
C SER A 614 -8.12 27.08 -3.47
N MET A 615 -7.81 27.64 -2.30
CA MET A 615 -6.58 27.39 -1.56
C MET A 615 -6.87 27.11 -0.09
N TYR A 616 -6.22 26.10 0.45
CA TYR A 616 -6.33 25.68 1.84
C TYR A 616 -4.98 25.75 2.55
N LEU A 617 -4.93 26.56 3.60
CA LEU A 617 -3.80 26.74 4.50
C LEU A 617 -4.02 26.07 5.86
N PHE A 618 -5.25 25.69 6.21
CA PHE A 618 -5.55 24.86 7.38
C PHE A 618 -5.46 23.37 7.02
N GLY A 619 -4.74 22.62 7.86
CA GLY A 619 -4.42 21.21 7.62
C GLY A 619 -3.42 21.02 6.48
N ASP A 620 -3.65 20.01 5.66
CA ASP A 620 -2.81 19.74 4.49
C ASP A 620 -2.94 20.84 3.43
N PHE A 621 -1.80 21.44 3.07
CA PHE A 621 -1.72 22.47 2.03
C PHE A 621 -2.27 21.95 0.71
N SER A 622 -3.40 22.52 0.29
CA SER A 622 -4.11 22.10 -0.92
C SER A 622 -4.47 23.31 -1.78
N VAL A 623 -4.32 23.18 -3.09
CA VAL A 623 -4.67 24.22 -4.07
C VAL A 623 -5.36 23.57 -5.25
N PHE A 624 -6.53 24.11 -5.62
CA PHE A 624 -7.32 23.66 -6.76
C PHE A 624 -7.45 24.79 -7.78
N ASP A 625 -7.10 24.50 -9.04
CA ASP A 625 -7.20 25.47 -10.13
C ASP A 625 -8.65 25.83 -10.48
N ARG A 626 -8.85 26.75 -11.44
CA ARG A 626 -10.19 27.15 -11.92
C ARG A 626 -11.07 26.01 -12.43
N ASN A 627 -10.49 24.85 -12.74
CA ASN A 627 -11.18 23.66 -13.23
C ASN A 627 -11.37 22.59 -12.13
N GLY A 628 -10.93 22.86 -10.89
CA GLY A 628 -10.98 21.90 -9.78
C GLY A 628 -9.84 20.88 -9.77
N ARG A 629 -8.78 21.08 -10.57
CA ARG A 629 -7.62 20.20 -10.58
C ARG A 629 -6.68 20.55 -9.42
N ASN A 630 -6.25 19.54 -8.66
CA ASN A 630 -5.25 19.72 -7.62
C ASN A 630 -3.89 20.14 -8.23
N ILE A 631 -3.44 21.35 -7.93
CA ILE A 631 -2.16 21.94 -8.36
C ILE A 631 -1.20 22.18 -7.19
N SER A 632 -1.45 21.57 -6.03
CA SER A 632 -0.66 21.73 -4.80
C SER A 632 0.82 21.39 -5.00
N TYR A 633 1.12 20.42 -5.87
CA TYR A 633 2.48 19.99 -6.22
C TYR A 633 3.32 21.09 -6.89
N MET A 634 2.69 22.11 -7.49
CA MET A 634 3.40 23.23 -8.11
C MET A 634 4.01 24.17 -7.07
N PHE A 635 3.52 24.14 -5.83
CA PHE A 635 4.07 24.91 -4.71
C PHE A 635 5.17 24.12 -3.99
N SER A 636 6.42 24.31 -4.40
CA SER A 636 7.54 23.85 -3.57
C SER A 636 7.54 24.55 -2.21
N LEU A 637 8.16 23.97 -1.19
CA LEU A 637 8.22 24.56 0.16
C LEU A 637 8.64 26.04 0.14
N ARG A 638 9.65 26.38 -0.69
CA ARG A 638 10.13 27.76 -0.85
C ARG A 638 9.05 28.70 -1.43
N ILE A 639 8.24 28.21 -2.36
CA ILE A 639 7.14 28.97 -2.95
C ILE A 639 5.99 29.13 -1.96
N LYS A 640 5.68 28.09 -1.17
CA LYS A 640 4.70 28.20 -0.07
C LYS A 640 5.10 29.28 0.94
N GLN A 641 6.38 29.31 1.33
CA GLN A 641 6.93 30.32 2.23
C GLN A 641 6.80 31.74 1.66
N ILE A 642 7.18 31.93 0.39
CA ILE A 642 7.07 33.23 -0.29
C ILE A 642 5.60 33.67 -0.40
N PHE A 643 4.71 32.76 -0.77
CA PHE A 643 3.27 33.03 -0.85
C PHE A 643 2.73 33.49 0.51
N CYS A 644 2.97 32.73 1.58
CA CYS A 644 2.46 33.05 2.92
C CYS A 644 3.00 34.38 3.46
N LEU A 645 4.28 34.69 3.21
CA LEU A 645 4.84 36.01 3.57
C LEU A 645 4.13 37.13 2.80
N ILE A 646 4.01 37.02 1.48
CA ILE A 646 3.34 38.06 0.70
C ILE A 646 1.89 38.22 1.15
N LEU A 647 1.18 37.11 1.40
CA LEU A 647 -0.20 37.11 1.89
C LEU A 647 -0.31 37.85 3.22
N ARG A 648 0.53 37.52 4.21
CA ARG A 648 0.57 38.18 5.53
C ARG A 648 0.78 39.70 5.45
N TYR A 649 1.60 40.17 4.50
CA TYR A 649 1.88 41.60 4.35
C TYR A 649 0.93 42.32 3.36
N SER A 650 0.03 41.60 2.69
CA SER A 650 -0.87 42.18 1.68
C SER A 650 -1.99 43.04 2.28
N ASP A 651 -2.31 42.85 3.56
CA ASP A 651 -3.27 43.69 4.30
C ASP A 651 -2.75 45.11 4.59
N ALA A 652 -1.45 45.35 4.37
CA ALA A 652 -0.79 46.65 4.52
C ALA A 652 -0.16 47.10 3.18
N ASP A 653 1.03 47.72 3.21
CA ASP A 653 1.73 48.21 2.01
C ASP A 653 2.45 47.12 1.18
N GLY A 654 2.30 45.84 1.53
CA GLY A 654 3.04 44.73 0.94
C GLY A 654 4.45 44.54 1.53
N ILE A 655 5.11 43.46 1.14
CA ILE A 655 6.47 43.13 1.62
C ILE A 655 7.55 43.69 0.69
N SER A 656 8.49 44.46 1.22
CA SER A 656 9.57 45.01 0.39
C SER A 656 10.44 43.92 -0.21
N SER A 657 10.97 44.15 -1.43
CA SER A 657 11.91 43.24 -2.09
C SER A 657 13.08 42.84 -1.17
N LYS A 658 13.59 43.78 -0.38
CA LYS A 658 14.68 43.57 0.56
C LYS A 658 14.25 42.66 1.71
N GLN A 659 13.15 43.00 2.37
CA GLN A 659 12.64 42.22 3.51
C GLN A 659 12.26 40.78 3.11
N LEU A 660 11.62 40.58 1.96
CA LEU A 660 11.33 39.24 1.44
C LEU A 660 12.62 38.43 1.21
N SER A 661 13.68 39.09 0.76
CA SER A 661 14.97 38.45 0.51
C SER A 661 15.67 38.05 1.80
N ASP A 662 15.69 38.95 2.77
CA ASP A 662 16.34 38.76 4.06
C ASP A 662 15.65 37.65 4.87
N LEU A 663 14.31 37.52 4.76
CA LEU A 663 13.54 36.47 5.42
C LEU A 663 13.70 35.09 4.76
N ILE A 664 13.70 35.02 3.42
CA ILE A 664 13.72 33.73 2.69
C ILE A 664 15.15 33.22 2.46
N TRP A 665 16.13 34.11 2.32
CA TRP A 665 17.53 33.75 2.05
C TRP A 665 18.50 34.53 2.98
N PRO A 666 18.43 34.33 4.31
CA PRO A 666 19.24 35.09 5.27
C PRO A 666 20.75 34.89 5.05
N ASP A 667 21.17 33.70 4.63
CA ASP A 667 22.59 33.31 4.55
C ASP A 667 23.23 33.50 3.16
N LYS A 668 22.51 34.07 2.18
CA LYS A 668 23.00 34.19 0.80
C LYS A 668 23.58 35.59 0.50
N PRO A 669 24.70 35.66 -0.25
CA PRO A 669 25.24 36.92 -0.76
C PRO A 669 24.20 37.71 -1.58
N LYS A 670 24.08 39.02 -1.30
CA LYS A 670 23.02 39.90 -1.84
C LYS A 670 22.94 39.91 -3.38
N ASP A 671 24.06 39.74 -4.06
CA ASP A 671 24.19 39.63 -5.51
C ASP A 671 23.53 38.36 -6.08
N LYS A 672 23.60 37.23 -5.36
CA LYS A 672 22.96 35.96 -5.75
C LYS A 672 21.48 35.89 -5.38
N VAL A 673 21.05 36.63 -4.36
CA VAL A 673 19.65 36.64 -3.91
C VAL A 673 18.71 37.31 -4.92
N LYS A 674 19.16 38.35 -5.63
CA LYS A 674 18.35 39.03 -6.65
C LYS A 674 17.85 38.07 -7.74
N ASN A 675 18.73 37.20 -8.25
CA ASN A 675 18.40 36.22 -9.27
C ASN A 675 17.47 35.13 -8.72
N SER A 676 17.76 34.62 -7.51
CA SER A 676 16.93 33.62 -6.84
C SER A 676 15.50 34.14 -6.59
N ARG A 677 15.37 35.38 -6.11
CA ARG A 677 14.08 36.06 -5.93
C ARG A 677 13.35 36.22 -7.26
N GLY A 678 14.04 36.67 -8.30
CA GLY A 678 13.44 36.82 -9.63
C GLY A 678 12.85 35.51 -10.17
N VAL A 679 13.59 34.40 -10.04
CA VAL A 679 13.11 33.07 -10.44
C VAL A 679 11.90 32.64 -9.62
N ALA A 680 11.96 32.78 -8.29
CA ALA A 680 10.88 32.35 -7.41
C ALA A 680 9.58 33.15 -7.62
N ILE A 681 9.68 34.48 -7.78
CA ILE A 681 8.53 35.35 -8.08
C ILE A 681 7.93 35.03 -9.44
N ASN A 682 8.76 34.76 -10.45
CA ASN A 682 8.26 34.34 -11.77
C ASN A 682 7.56 32.99 -11.70
N HIS A 683 8.07 32.06 -10.90
CA HIS A 683 7.40 30.78 -10.69
C HIS A 683 6.06 30.95 -9.99
N LEU A 684 6.01 31.72 -8.90
CA LEU A 684 4.76 32.03 -8.20
C LEU A 684 3.74 32.69 -9.13
N ARG A 685 4.14 33.67 -9.96
CA ARG A 685 3.26 34.27 -10.96
C ARG A 685 2.70 33.27 -11.96
N LYS A 686 3.48 32.27 -12.39
CA LYS A 686 2.99 31.22 -13.29
C LYS A 686 1.92 30.37 -12.62
N ILE A 687 2.14 30.00 -11.36
CA ILE A 687 1.17 29.19 -10.61
C ILE A 687 -0.13 29.97 -10.39
N LEU A 688 -0.04 31.26 -10.00
CA LEU A 688 -1.21 32.10 -9.77
C LEU A 688 -2.06 32.33 -11.03
N LYS A 689 -1.53 32.11 -12.24
CA LYS A 689 -2.32 32.19 -13.49
C LYS A 689 -3.32 31.05 -13.66
N GLU A 690 -3.13 29.95 -12.94
CA GLU A 690 -4.07 28.83 -12.91
C GLU A 690 -5.27 29.11 -11.98
N LEU A 691 -5.19 30.19 -11.19
CA LEU A 691 -6.22 30.65 -10.27
C LEU A 691 -6.88 31.92 -10.83
N ASP A 692 -8.17 32.09 -10.55
CA ASP A 692 -8.92 33.31 -10.82
C ASP A 692 -8.99 34.15 -9.54
N GLY A 693 -9.00 35.48 -9.69
CA GLY A 693 -9.18 36.40 -8.55
C GLY A 693 -7.96 36.62 -7.64
N ILE A 694 -6.77 36.16 -8.01
CA ILE A 694 -5.52 36.47 -7.29
C ILE A 694 -4.41 36.92 -8.25
N GLU A 695 -3.81 38.08 -8.00
CA GLU A 695 -2.70 38.60 -8.79
C GLU A 695 -1.54 39.11 -7.91
N LEU A 696 -0.29 38.79 -8.29
CA LEU A 696 0.91 39.30 -7.61
C LEU A 696 1.42 40.60 -8.26
N VAL A 697 1.18 41.71 -7.56
CA VAL A 697 1.56 43.07 -7.99
C VAL A 697 2.87 43.50 -7.32
N TYR A 698 3.66 44.30 -8.05
CA TYR A 698 4.88 44.93 -7.52
C TYR A 698 4.79 46.45 -7.67
N GLU A 699 4.56 47.15 -6.56
CA GLU A 699 4.34 48.60 -6.51
C GLU A 699 5.19 49.22 -5.41
N LYS A 700 5.76 50.41 -5.67
CA LYS A 700 6.57 51.17 -4.70
C LYS A 700 7.70 50.36 -4.02
N GLY A 701 8.20 49.30 -4.66
CA GLY A 701 9.27 48.46 -4.12
C GLY A 701 8.80 47.24 -3.30
N CYS A 702 7.48 47.05 -3.18
CA CYS A 702 6.85 46.00 -2.39
C CYS A 702 6.04 45.02 -3.25
N PHE A 703 6.01 43.76 -2.82
CA PHE A 703 5.15 42.70 -3.37
C PHE A 703 3.87 42.59 -2.54
N ARG A 704 2.71 42.55 -3.21
CA ARG A 704 1.39 42.36 -2.58
C ARG A 704 0.46 41.56 -3.48
N PHE A 705 -0.51 40.86 -2.91
CA PHE A 705 -1.60 40.26 -3.65
C PHE A 705 -2.75 41.26 -3.83
N THR A 706 -3.29 41.30 -5.04
CA THR A 706 -4.61 41.87 -5.31
C THR A 706 -5.59 40.71 -5.38
N LEU A 707 -6.67 40.79 -4.60
CA LEU A 707 -7.63 39.71 -4.41
C LEU A 707 -9.02 40.16 -4.88
N SER A 708 -9.75 39.30 -5.59
CA SER A 708 -11.18 39.47 -5.88
C SER A 708 -12.01 38.44 -5.11
N SER A 709 -13.34 38.59 -5.15
CA SER A 709 -14.28 37.63 -4.56
C SER A 709 -14.26 36.24 -5.20
N ASP A 710 -13.64 36.09 -6.38
CA ASP A 710 -13.61 34.83 -7.11
C ASP A 710 -12.60 33.83 -6.51
N PHE A 711 -11.59 34.32 -5.77
CA PHE A 711 -10.56 33.49 -5.16
C PHE A 711 -10.96 33.06 -3.74
N TYR A 712 -11.14 31.75 -3.54
CA TYR A 712 -11.36 31.21 -2.20
C TYR A 712 -10.03 30.85 -1.52
N CYS A 713 -9.84 31.35 -0.31
CA CYS A 713 -8.75 30.95 0.58
C CYS A 713 -9.31 30.79 2.00
N ASP A 714 -9.15 29.61 2.58
CA ASP A 714 -9.71 29.29 3.91
C ASP A 714 -9.21 30.27 5.01
N TYR A 715 -7.95 30.70 4.96
CA TYR A 715 -7.40 31.72 5.84
C TYR A 715 -8.06 33.08 5.68
N LEU A 716 -8.25 33.54 4.44
CA LEU A 716 -8.91 34.84 4.18
C LEU A 716 -10.37 34.78 4.62
N ARG A 717 -11.03 33.65 4.40
CA ARG A 717 -12.41 33.42 4.81
C ARG A 717 -12.52 33.39 6.33
N PHE A 718 -11.63 32.67 7.01
CA PHE A 718 -11.52 32.68 8.47
C PHE A 718 -11.34 34.10 9.01
N MET A 719 -10.41 34.88 8.46
CA MET A 719 -10.16 36.25 8.89
C MET A 719 -11.39 37.14 8.70
N ALA A 720 -12.15 36.97 7.61
CA ALA A 720 -13.39 37.69 7.38
C ALA A 720 -14.49 37.32 8.40
N ILE A 721 -14.69 36.02 8.66
CA ILE A 721 -15.68 35.54 9.66
C ILE A 721 -15.36 36.13 11.04
N VAL A 722 -14.10 36.11 11.45
CA VAL A 722 -13.65 36.60 12.76
C VAL A 722 -13.71 38.14 12.84
N ALA A 723 -13.21 38.85 11.83
CA ALA A 723 -13.17 40.31 11.85
C ALA A 723 -14.57 40.95 11.80
N GLU A 724 -15.52 40.31 11.10
CA GLU A 724 -16.91 40.77 10.99
C GLU A 724 -17.79 40.28 12.15
N ASN A 725 -17.24 39.46 13.07
CA ASN A 725 -17.98 38.82 14.17
C ASN A 725 -19.20 38.00 13.71
N ARG A 726 -19.04 37.27 12.59
CA ARG A 726 -20.10 36.50 11.91
C ARG A 726 -20.04 35.01 12.18
N ILE A 727 -19.38 34.62 13.27
CA ILE A 727 -19.20 33.22 13.66
C ILE A 727 -20.54 32.50 13.76
N GLU A 728 -21.55 33.13 14.37
CA GLU A 728 -22.86 32.51 14.55
C GLU A 728 -23.61 32.32 13.23
N GLU A 729 -23.47 33.25 12.30
CA GLU A 729 -24.06 33.15 10.96
C GLU A 729 -23.34 32.12 10.08
N CYS A 730 -22.02 31.97 10.26
CA CYS A 730 -21.14 31.13 9.44
C CYS A 730 -20.60 29.92 10.21
N ARG A 731 -21.33 29.45 11.23
CA ARG A 731 -20.84 28.48 12.23
C ARG A 731 -20.31 27.18 11.62
N GLN A 732 -21.05 26.60 10.69
CA GLN A 732 -20.65 25.37 10.00
C GLN A 732 -19.40 25.56 9.11
N GLU A 733 -19.29 26.70 8.45
CA GLU A 733 -18.11 27.01 7.61
C GLU A 733 -16.87 27.27 8.47
N PHE A 734 -17.04 27.96 9.60
CA PHE A 734 -15.98 28.16 10.58
C PHE A 734 -15.45 26.82 11.12
N LEU A 735 -16.35 25.94 11.59
CA LEU A 735 -16.02 24.61 12.07
C LEU A 735 -15.30 23.77 11.02
N TYR A 736 -15.74 23.84 9.76
CA TYR A 736 -15.06 23.16 8.66
C TYR A 736 -13.63 23.66 8.47
N ILE A 737 -13.38 24.98 8.51
CA ILE A 737 -12.04 25.54 8.34
C ILE A 737 -11.11 25.08 9.48
N VAL A 738 -11.55 25.21 10.73
CA VAL A 738 -10.71 24.85 11.90
C VAL A 738 -10.55 23.35 12.08
N GLY A 739 -11.54 22.56 11.66
CA GLY A 739 -11.53 21.10 11.70
C GLY A 739 -10.57 20.47 10.69
N ARG A 740 -10.13 21.20 9.65
CA ARG A 740 -9.14 20.70 8.68
C ARG A 740 -7.76 20.41 9.29
N GLY A 741 -7.39 21.07 10.39
CA GLY A 741 -6.11 20.89 11.06
C GLY A 741 -5.31 22.17 11.27
N LYS A 742 -4.04 22.02 11.69
CA LYS A 742 -3.12 23.11 12.03
C LYS A 742 -3.00 24.16 10.93
N PHE A 743 -3.05 25.45 11.30
CA PHE A 743 -2.78 26.54 10.38
C PHE A 743 -1.33 26.49 9.92
N VAL A 744 -1.13 26.32 8.61
CA VAL A 744 0.19 26.22 7.99
C VAL A 744 1.09 25.19 8.69
N GLY A 745 0.53 24.01 8.99
CA GLY A 745 1.25 22.90 9.64
C GLY A 745 2.46 22.40 8.85
N PHE A 746 2.56 22.73 7.55
CA PHE A 746 3.67 22.35 6.67
C PHE A 746 4.93 23.23 6.78
N MET A 747 4.96 24.23 7.68
CA MET A 747 6.13 25.11 7.88
C MET A 747 6.70 25.00 9.30
N ASP A 748 7.70 24.15 9.51
CA ASP A 748 8.29 23.88 10.84
C ASP A 748 9.54 24.71 11.17
N GLY A 749 9.51 26.02 10.94
CA GLY A 749 10.68 26.88 11.19
C GLY A 749 10.35 28.25 11.80
N PRO A 750 11.29 28.86 12.55
CA PRO A 750 11.05 30.07 13.36
C PRO A 750 10.53 31.29 12.61
N LEU A 751 10.71 31.31 11.29
CA LEU A 751 10.29 32.39 10.41
C LEU A 751 8.77 32.64 10.44
N PHE A 752 7.97 31.60 10.67
CA PHE A 752 6.51 31.68 10.64
C PHE A 752 5.86 31.55 12.00
N ASP A 753 6.63 31.36 13.08
CA ASP A 753 6.09 31.21 14.44
C ASP A 753 5.20 32.40 14.82
N GLY A 754 5.65 33.63 14.53
CA GLY A 754 4.83 34.82 14.77
C GLY A 754 3.56 34.87 13.91
N PHE A 755 3.56 34.29 12.71
CA PHE A 755 2.34 34.21 11.89
C PHE A 755 1.37 33.17 12.42
N LYS A 756 1.87 32.00 12.81
CA LYS A 756 1.06 30.96 13.45
C LYS A 756 0.46 31.47 14.74
N GLN A 757 1.29 32.04 15.62
CA GLN A 757 0.86 32.55 16.92
C GLN A 757 -0.24 33.62 16.82
N ASP A 758 -0.16 34.54 15.84
CA ASP A 758 -1.19 35.57 15.65
C ASP A 758 -2.58 34.97 15.29
N VAL A 759 -2.58 33.87 14.54
CA VAL A 759 -3.79 33.18 14.08
C VAL A 759 -4.30 32.23 15.16
N GLU A 760 -3.40 31.41 15.72
CA GLU A 760 -3.66 30.43 16.77
C GLU A 760 -4.20 31.09 18.05
N CYS A 761 -3.62 32.21 18.50
CA CYS A 761 -4.11 32.92 19.70
C CYS A 761 -5.54 33.45 19.53
N ARG A 762 -5.91 33.89 18.32
CA ARG A 762 -7.30 34.31 18.02
C ARG A 762 -8.24 33.10 17.96
N LEU A 763 -7.78 32.00 17.36
CA LEU A 763 -8.53 30.76 17.26
C LEU A 763 -8.82 30.16 18.63
N GLU A 764 -7.79 30.02 19.48
CA GLU A 764 -7.87 29.41 20.81
C GLU A 764 -8.95 30.10 21.66
N VAL A 765 -8.91 31.43 21.74
CA VAL A 765 -9.90 32.21 22.52
C VAL A 765 -11.32 31.96 22.04
N LEU A 766 -11.53 31.93 20.71
CA LEU A 766 -12.85 31.76 20.11
C LEU A 766 -13.35 30.32 20.22
N VAL A 767 -12.53 29.35 19.86
CA VAL A 767 -12.89 27.92 19.89
C VAL A 767 -13.18 27.48 21.32
N LEU A 768 -12.36 27.87 22.30
CA LEU A 768 -12.63 27.58 23.71
C LEU A 768 -13.92 28.24 24.22
N GLN A 769 -14.22 29.47 23.79
CA GLN A 769 -15.47 30.14 24.17
C GLN A 769 -16.67 29.38 23.60
N LEU A 770 -16.68 29.09 22.29
CA LEU A 770 -17.76 28.37 21.62
C LEU A 770 -17.94 26.96 22.19
N MET A 771 -16.83 26.27 22.51
CA MET A 771 -16.86 24.93 23.11
C MET A 771 -17.54 24.95 24.47
N LYS A 772 -17.24 25.96 25.31
CA LYS A 772 -17.88 26.12 26.61
C LYS A 772 -19.37 26.44 26.48
N GLU A 773 -19.73 27.33 25.57
CA GLU A 773 -21.12 27.67 25.27
C GLU A 773 -21.91 26.44 24.77
N ALA A 774 -21.32 25.65 23.86
CA ALA A 774 -21.92 24.40 23.37
C ALA A 774 -22.08 23.35 24.49
N PHE A 775 -21.08 23.21 25.36
CA PHE A 775 -21.13 22.29 26.48
C PHE A 775 -22.19 22.69 27.51
N GLU A 776 -22.30 23.99 27.83
CA GLU A 776 -23.34 24.53 28.71
C GLU A 776 -24.75 24.40 28.11
N ALA A 777 -24.87 24.54 26.79
CA ALA A 777 -26.09 24.33 26.02
C ALA A 777 -26.47 22.84 25.84
N GLN A 778 -25.62 21.91 26.32
CA GLN A 778 -25.77 20.45 26.16
C GLN A 778 -25.70 19.98 24.70
N ASP A 779 -25.11 20.77 23.80
CA ASP A 779 -24.73 20.32 22.46
C ASP A 779 -23.38 19.61 22.52
N TYR A 780 -23.44 18.36 22.98
CA TYR A 780 -22.24 17.54 23.17
C TYR A 780 -21.57 17.16 21.84
N ALA A 781 -22.32 17.06 20.74
CA ALA A 781 -21.74 16.72 19.43
C ALA A 781 -20.90 17.88 18.89
N GLU A 782 -21.41 19.11 19.06
CA GLU A 782 -20.67 20.31 18.70
C GLU A 782 -19.49 20.57 19.65
N THR A 783 -19.66 20.29 20.94
CA THR A 783 -18.56 20.35 21.92
C THR A 783 -17.39 19.47 21.52
N VAL A 784 -17.65 18.23 21.08
CA VAL A 784 -16.59 17.31 20.61
C VAL A 784 -15.89 17.89 19.39
N SER A 785 -16.65 18.38 18.40
CA SER A 785 -16.09 18.96 17.17
C SER A 785 -15.20 20.17 17.46
N LEU A 786 -15.62 21.04 18.39
CA LEU A 786 -14.85 22.20 18.83
C LEU A 786 -13.61 21.81 19.64
N ALA A 787 -13.69 20.76 20.47
CA ALA A 787 -12.54 20.27 21.19
C ALA A 787 -11.50 19.63 20.26
N GLU A 788 -11.92 18.93 19.20
CA GLU A 788 -11.02 18.42 18.17
C GLU A 788 -10.31 19.56 17.41
N ALA A 789 -11.04 20.64 17.11
CA ALA A 789 -10.44 21.86 16.56
C ALA A 789 -9.45 22.51 17.53
N GLU A 790 -9.74 22.51 18.83
CA GLU A 790 -8.85 23.04 19.86
C GLU A 790 -7.56 22.22 19.97
N PHE A 791 -7.60 20.90 19.86
CA PHE A 791 -6.39 20.07 19.85
C PHE A 791 -5.48 20.32 18.63
N ASN A 792 -6.02 20.89 17.54
CA ASN A 792 -5.18 21.36 16.44
C ASN A 792 -4.40 22.63 16.81
N ILE A 793 -4.92 23.46 17.72
CA ILE A 793 -4.31 24.73 18.15
C ILE A 793 -3.39 24.48 19.33
N ASP A 794 -3.95 23.96 20.42
CA ASP A 794 -3.26 23.56 21.65
C ASP A 794 -3.53 22.06 21.93
N PRO A 795 -2.63 21.17 21.47
CA PRO A 795 -2.76 19.72 21.68
C PRO A 795 -2.78 19.29 23.15
N VAL A 796 -2.37 20.16 24.08
CA VAL A 796 -2.26 19.86 25.51
C VAL A 796 -3.27 20.66 26.35
N ASN A 797 -4.32 21.18 25.72
CA ASN A 797 -5.38 21.92 26.39
C ASN A 797 -6.25 21.01 27.28
N GLU A 798 -6.02 21.04 28.60
CA GLU A 798 -6.74 20.20 29.56
C GLU A 798 -8.24 20.55 29.68
N THR A 799 -8.62 21.80 29.39
CA THR A 799 -10.03 22.21 29.41
C THR A 799 -10.79 21.53 28.27
N ALA A 800 -10.20 21.54 27.06
CA ALA A 800 -10.74 20.85 25.90
C ALA A 800 -10.84 19.34 26.12
N LEU A 801 -9.81 18.73 26.71
CA LEU A 801 -9.83 17.32 27.11
C LEU A 801 -11.01 17.02 28.03
N SER A 802 -11.17 17.79 29.11
CA SER A 802 -12.27 17.57 30.06
C SER A 802 -13.64 17.69 29.39
N CYS A 803 -13.88 18.74 28.60
CA CYS A 803 -15.15 18.94 27.90
C CYS A 803 -15.41 17.84 26.86
N CYS A 804 -14.39 17.44 26.10
CA CYS A 804 -14.49 16.40 25.08
C CYS A 804 -14.84 15.04 25.68
N LEU A 805 -14.10 14.60 26.70
CA LEU A 805 -14.32 13.29 27.33
C LEU A 805 -15.71 13.21 27.96
N LYS A 806 -16.14 14.26 28.69
CA LYS A 806 -17.50 14.32 29.26
C LYS A 806 -18.58 14.24 28.17
N SER A 807 -18.39 14.97 27.07
CA SER A 807 -19.32 14.96 25.94
C SER A 807 -19.38 13.59 25.26
N LEU A 808 -18.24 12.95 25.00
CA LEU A 808 -18.17 11.60 24.42
C LEU A 808 -18.81 10.54 25.30
N PHE A 809 -18.67 10.63 26.63
CA PHE A 809 -19.36 9.72 27.54
C PHE A 809 -20.87 9.92 27.51
N ILE A 810 -21.36 11.15 27.49
CA ILE A 810 -22.80 11.45 27.40
C ILE A 810 -23.39 10.96 26.07
N LEU A 811 -22.62 11.07 24.99
CA LEU A 811 -22.99 10.57 23.67
C LEU A 811 -22.89 9.05 23.54
N LYS A 812 -22.35 8.33 24.54
CA LYS A 812 -22.09 6.86 24.50
C LYS A 812 -21.06 6.46 23.45
N HIS A 813 -20.01 7.27 23.32
CA HIS A 813 -18.87 7.06 22.43
C HIS A 813 -17.61 6.76 23.27
N GLU A 814 -17.66 5.74 24.13
CA GLU A 814 -16.62 5.44 25.12
C GLU A 814 -15.26 5.10 24.47
N ASN A 815 -15.28 4.36 23.35
CA ASN A 815 -14.06 4.03 22.62
C ASN A 815 -13.37 5.29 22.04
N ALA A 816 -14.16 6.27 21.59
CA ALA A 816 -13.63 7.54 21.13
C ALA A 816 -13.04 8.34 22.30
N ALA A 817 -13.68 8.31 23.49
CA ALA A 817 -13.15 8.95 24.69
C ALA A 817 -11.78 8.36 25.10
N ILE A 818 -11.65 7.03 25.10
CA ILE A 818 -10.38 6.35 25.38
C ILE A 818 -9.31 6.75 24.36
N GLY A 819 -9.64 6.71 23.07
CA GLY A 819 -8.73 7.09 21.99
C GLY A 819 -8.27 8.54 22.09
N THR A 820 -9.17 9.48 22.37
CA THR A 820 -8.86 10.91 22.56
C THR A 820 -7.96 11.12 23.77
N TYR A 821 -8.22 10.46 24.90
CA TYR A 821 -7.36 10.55 26.07
C TYR A 821 -5.95 9.99 25.82
N GLN A 822 -5.82 8.84 25.16
CA GLN A 822 -4.51 8.27 24.82
C GLN A 822 -3.71 9.17 23.88
N LYS A 823 -4.36 9.75 22.87
CA LYS A 823 -3.73 10.74 21.97
C LYS A 823 -3.25 11.96 22.74
N PHE A 824 -4.08 12.50 23.64
CA PHE A 824 -3.71 13.62 24.49
C PHE A 824 -2.50 13.30 25.37
N VAL A 825 -2.47 12.14 26.03
CA VAL A 825 -1.33 11.73 26.88
C VAL A 825 -0.03 11.65 26.07
N ALA A 826 -0.10 11.13 24.83
CA ALA A 826 1.05 11.07 23.94
C ALA A 826 1.55 12.47 23.53
N GLU A 827 0.64 13.37 23.15
CA GLU A 827 1.01 14.75 22.80
C GLU A 827 1.49 15.54 24.03
N TYR A 828 0.87 15.35 25.20
CA TYR A 828 1.31 15.95 26.47
C TYR A 828 2.76 15.59 26.76
N LYS A 829 3.10 14.29 26.74
CA LYS A 829 4.47 13.81 26.96
C LYS A 829 5.46 14.37 25.95
N LYS A 830 5.05 14.52 24.70
CA LYS A 830 5.88 15.09 23.63
C LYS A 830 6.13 16.59 23.81
N TYR A 831 5.15 17.35 24.29
CA TYR A 831 5.25 18.80 24.49
C TYR A 831 5.91 19.19 25.82
N THR A 832 5.60 18.49 26.91
CA THR A 832 6.09 18.83 28.26
C THR A 832 7.33 18.01 28.66
N GLY A 833 7.55 16.85 28.04
CA GLY A 833 8.57 15.88 28.44
C GLY A 833 8.18 15.02 29.65
N GLU A 834 7.00 15.24 30.23
CA GLU A 834 6.51 14.59 31.44
C GLU A 834 5.27 13.73 31.16
N ASP A 835 5.07 12.68 31.95
CA ASP A 835 3.85 11.87 31.86
C ASP A 835 2.65 12.66 32.39
N TYR A 836 1.50 12.55 31.71
CA TYR A 836 0.29 13.27 32.12
C TYR A 836 -0.21 12.80 33.51
N PRO A 837 -0.38 13.70 34.50
CA PRO A 837 -0.60 13.31 35.89
C PRO A 837 -2.03 12.84 36.21
N HIS A 838 -3.01 13.13 35.35
CA HIS A 838 -4.42 12.82 35.61
C HIS A 838 -4.86 11.54 34.88
N PRO A 839 -5.18 10.45 35.61
CA PRO A 839 -5.61 9.18 35.01
C PRO A 839 -7.00 9.30 34.36
N PHE A 840 -7.25 8.50 33.33
CA PHE A 840 -8.54 8.49 32.59
C PHE A 840 -9.77 8.37 33.50
N SER A 841 -9.67 7.58 34.57
CA SER A 841 -10.74 7.38 35.56
C SER A 841 -11.20 8.66 36.26
N LEU A 842 -10.41 9.73 36.24
CA LEU A 842 -10.76 11.02 36.85
C LEU A 842 -11.83 11.78 36.04
N TYR A 843 -12.03 11.41 34.77
CA TYR A 843 -13.06 11.98 33.88
C TYR A 843 -14.34 11.14 33.82
N TRP A 844 -14.41 10.07 34.61
CA TRP A 844 -15.47 9.04 34.61
C TRP A 844 -16.49 9.18 35.75
N SER A 845 -16.40 10.23 36.59
CA SER A 845 -17.32 10.43 37.73
C SER A 845 -18.56 11.24 37.39
#